data_AF-A0A7C3KY68-F1
#
_entry.id   AF-A0A7C3KY68-F1
#
_cell.length_a   1.000
_cell.length_b   1.000
_cell.length_c   1.000
_cell.angle_alpha   90.00
_cell.angle_beta   90.00
_cell.angle_gamma   90.00
#
_symmetry.space_group_name_H-M   'P 1'
#
loop_
_entity.id
_entity.type
_entity.pdbx_description
1 polymer ?
#
loop_
_entity_poly.entity_id
_entity_poly.type
_entity_poly.pdbx_seq_one_letter_code
_entity_poly.pdbx_strand_id
1 'polypeptide(L)'
;MRTRKREEGQTLVIILLVLFVLATLAFVASVILGREIEATGQARGRNLANDLAQAGARYSFSQLRFSEDGADWRPQPPTPVPADVDPNRPPGLGPNSDPDNPAATNPDPDYYWLRRQVDPVANAPGDLGGPDGLGAFTRLNFRGGRALVRVRWAPSDPAPFQAGLPPVLARARLQAYTIIESVGRPGEFNPFDPTSAREPNIQSARQVTAIASIGMLESAYFVTNLDRRTEPIDFGNPIPLARFFDRFTSTPVDVVVPRIVGNFQVAPPNGYPASQLTVGGPMYFNADLVVHGIVDAYLNRDLGQQVNVSGEMRYADGNSVMNLHAITAQSGVEIIQTAQALQSSDPNFTTHGGVFRDGREGLDALGYARDSVYKDPPLINEEDPNTGLRRFIVATRNSGALATDSFGRTFNLGRFGFGRGVYIDNDGDRGQDSEDGSFTLRWDYLNPHNGHSASGWDPGGAPFYVPNACYVLLTRDGFTITRNIRRNNDTWRDYTRTDTGRHTLRFKIGYGTNPNEGFRIINELTPGVTNFFAPTAADFDQGPLFNGVIYCEGDVRVRGVIPFGLDPGNSGRPMGVQLTVATGGNIYVEGSITRAHPTRSTLALLAENNVVLNTTQFVTWASVNEVVTDNNDPTNPGRIKVEDGAPFNALVQYPLDPVNGYTFNNPDSAGTPIRPSLFASHAADFNRSAFVNLLINEPFAATPPAYHFDPNDTRNAAIPFYPNPPIFTYGLADPSSQVLPVFEKRSFPLIPINQFGAGYTLFFGGDENMFQLKLDNTIAPPGRGPYMLSRITAMPMDVEINAVLYAQNGSFFVIPGLWFNPNPNDRRDAFQTAIDRFSQFSASTEYPFYGDPLDIKVTINGSVSENFPPMMGDQEKWLEKWGWIPAEYGASDEYIPDQHYPRGGGGQPQYTNRFVPNLFLNYDPLLMSGRVGGSFSPNDPYVRTDLFGRSLPPMPKLPVGTRLLYFGEVNP
;
A
#
# COMPACT_ATOMS: atom_id res chain seq x y z
N MET A 1 40.94 -106.37 27.65
CA MET A 1 40.18 -105.72 28.75
C MET A 1 40.50 -104.24 28.76
N ARG A 2 39.48 -103.38 28.55
CA ARG A 2 39.58 -101.91 28.51
C ARG A 2 39.65 -101.35 29.94
N THR A 3 40.71 -100.60 30.26
CA THR A 3 40.84 -99.82 31.49
C THR A 3 40.11 -98.48 31.34
N ARG A 4 39.04 -98.28 32.12
CA ARG A 4 38.37 -96.97 32.30
C ARG A 4 39.12 -96.19 33.37
N LYS A 5 39.76 -95.07 32.99
CA LYS A 5 40.13 -94.00 33.94
C LYS A 5 38.87 -93.17 34.21
N ARG A 6 38.50 -93.00 35.48
CA ARG A 6 37.52 -92.02 35.94
C ARG A 6 38.20 -90.65 36.01
N GLU A 7 37.65 -89.66 35.30
CA GLU A 7 38.01 -88.25 35.39
C GLU A 7 37.05 -87.55 36.37
N GLU A 8 37.43 -87.41 37.65
CA GLU A 8 36.60 -86.76 38.68
C GLU A 8 36.91 -85.25 38.88
N GLY A 9 37.46 -84.58 37.86
CA GLY A 9 37.77 -83.13 37.91
C GLY A 9 37.05 -82.24 36.88
N GLN A 10 36.40 -82.83 35.86
CA GLN A 10 35.84 -82.05 34.73
C GLN A 10 34.52 -81.33 35.06
N THR A 11 33.68 -81.88 35.94
CA THR A 11 32.36 -81.29 36.23
C THR A 11 32.45 -79.95 36.95
N LEU A 12 33.42 -79.78 37.87
CA LEU A 12 33.63 -78.53 38.60
C LEU A 12 34.16 -77.41 37.67
N VAL A 13 35.08 -77.76 36.76
CA VAL A 13 35.62 -76.83 35.76
C VAL A 13 34.52 -76.37 34.81
N ILE A 14 33.64 -77.28 34.36
CA ILE A 14 32.50 -76.94 33.50
C ILE A 14 31.52 -76.01 34.24
N ILE A 15 31.22 -76.24 35.52
CA ILE A 15 30.32 -75.38 36.30
C ILE A 15 30.91 -73.97 36.50
N LEU A 16 32.21 -73.85 36.78
CA LEU A 16 32.88 -72.55 36.89
C LEU A 16 32.94 -71.80 35.56
N LEU A 17 33.16 -72.51 34.44
CA LEU A 17 33.14 -71.92 33.10
C LEU A 17 31.74 -71.43 32.74
N VAL A 18 30.69 -72.20 33.08
CA VAL A 18 29.29 -71.81 32.88
C VAL A 18 28.93 -70.58 33.74
N LEU A 19 29.34 -70.54 35.01
CA LEU A 19 29.14 -69.38 35.88
C LEU A 19 29.87 -68.13 35.37
N PHE A 20 31.09 -68.27 34.87
CA PHE A 20 31.85 -67.15 34.30
C PHE A 20 31.18 -66.62 33.02
N VAL A 21 30.72 -67.51 32.13
CA VAL A 21 29.97 -67.11 30.93
C VAL A 21 28.66 -66.41 31.29
N LEU A 22 27.92 -66.91 32.29
CA LEU A 22 26.69 -66.27 32.78
C LEU A 22 26.94 -64.89 33.39
N ALA A 23 28.01 -64.72 34.19
CA ALA A 23 28.37 -63.42 34.76
C ALA A 23 28.78 -62.41 33.67
N THR A 24 29.51 -62.87 32.65
CA THR A 24 29.91 -62.03 31.51
C THR A 24 28.70 -61.61 30.69
N LEU A 25 27.75 -62.52 30.43
CA LEU A 25 26.48 -62.21 29.76
C LEU A 25 25.63 -61.23 30.57
N ALA A 26 25.54 -61.38 31.90
CA ALA A 26 24.81 -60.47 32.77
C ALA A 26 25.43 -59.05 32.78
N PHE A 27 26.76 -58.96 32.77
CA PHE A 27 27.46 -57.67 32.66
C PHE A 27 27.21 -56.99 31.32
N VAL A 28 27.34 -57.73 30.21
CA VAL A 28 27.05 -57.21 28.86
C VAL A 28 25.59 -56.76 28.75
N ALA A 29 24.64 -57.53 29.26
CA ALA A 29 23.23 -57.16 29.27
C ALA A 29 22.97 -55.89 30.09
N SER A 30 23.64 -55.73 31.24
CA SER A 30 23.51 -54.52 32.08
C SER A 30 24.07 -53.27 31.39
N VAL A 31 25.19 -53.40 30.66
CA VAL A 31 25.77 -52.31 29.86
C VAL A 31 24.86 -51.94 28.68
N ILE A 32 24.26 -52.92 28.00
CA ILE A 32 23.31 -52.69 26.91
C ILE A 32 22.05 -52.00 27.46
N LEU A 33 21.49 -52.47 28.57
CA LEU A 33 20.33 -51.84 29.21
C LEU A 33 20.63 -50.40 29.66
N GLY A 34 21.83 -50.14 30.21
CA GLY A 34 22.27 -48.80 30.55
C GLY A 34 22.30 -47.86 29.32
N ARG A 35 22.88 -48.33 28.21
CA ARG A 35 22.91 -47.58 26.94
C ARG A 35 21.52 -47.34 26.36
N GLU A 36 20.63 -48.33 26.41
CA GLU A 36 19.25 -48.19 25.92
C GLU A 36 18.42 -47.24 26.79
N ILE A 37 18.60 -47.24 28.11
CA ILE A 37 17.95 -46.28 29.02
C ILE A 37 18.44 -44.86 28.75
N GLU A 38 19.75 -44.65 28.56
CA GLU A 38 20.32 -43.36 28.20
C GLU A 38 19.83 -42.89 26.81
N ALA A 39 19.83 -43.78 25.81
CA ALA A 39 19.34 -43.48 24.47
C ALA A 39 17.85 -43.11 24.47
N THR A 40 17.03 -43.83 25.25
CA THR A 40 15.60 -43.55 25.44
C THR A 40 15.38 -42.22 26.17
N GLY A 41 16.18 -41.93 27.20
CA GLY A 41 16.15 -40.66 27.93
C GLY A 41 16.50 -39.47 27.01
N GLN A 42 17.54 -39.59 26.19
CA GLN A 42 17.92 -38.58 25.20
C GLN A 42 16.89 -38.42 24.08
N ALA A 43 16.27 -39.51 23.62
CA ALA A 43 15.18 -39.44 22.64
C ALA A 43 13.96 -38.70 23.20
N ARG A 44 13.58 -39.00 24.46
CA ARG A 44 12.49 -38.30 25.16
C ARG A 44 12.79 -36.81 25.35
N GLY A 45 14.02 -36.47 25.76
CA GLY A 45 14.47 -35.09 25.90
C GLY A 45 14.43 -34.32 24.57
N ARG A 46 14.87 -34.93 23.47
CA ARG A 46 14.83 -34.33 22.13
C ARG A 46 13.41 -34.10 21.60
N ASN A 47 12.51 -35.06 21.84
CA ASN A 47 11.10 -34.90 21.47
C ASN A 47 10.45 -33.76 22.29
N LEU A 48 10.68 -33.74 23.60
CA LEU A 48 10.19 -32.65 24.46
C LEU A 48 10.74 -31.28 24.02
N ALA A 49 12.02 -31.20 23.65
CA ALA A 49 12.62 -29.98 23.14
C ALA A 49 12.00 -29.53 21.81
N ASN A 50 11.71 -30.46 20.90
CA ASN A 50 11.01 -30.14 19.65
C ASN A 50 9.58 -29.63 19.93
N ASP A 51 8.86 -30.29 20.83
CA ASP A 51 7.50 -29.89 21.23
C ASP A 51 7.50 -28.49 21.86
N LEU A 52 8.48 -28.19 22.74
CA LEU A 52 8.67 -26.87 23.34
C LEU A 52 9.04 -25.81 22.29
N ALA A 53 9.91 -26.14 21.34
CA ALA A 53 10.28 -25.23 20.25
C ALA A 53 9.06 -24.89 19.38
N GLN A 54 8.27 -25.90 19.00
CA GLN A 54 7.02 -25.70 18.26
C GLN A 54 5.99 -24.92 19.07
N ALA A 55 5.87 -25.17 20.38
CA ALA A 55 4.98 -24.40 21.26
C ALA A 55 5.35 -22.92 21.31
N GLY A 56 6.64 -22.59 21.42
CA GLY A 56 7.13 -21.21 21.36
C GLY A 56 6.83 -20.53 20.02
N ALA A 57 7.01 -21.26 18.90
CA ALA A 57 6.69 -20.74 17.57
C ALA A 57 5.19 -20.48 17.41
N ARG A 58 4.34 -21.41 17.86
CA ARG A 58 2.87 -21.27 17.82
C ARG A 58 2.36 -20.15 18.71
N TYR A 59 2.94 -19.98 19.90
CA TYR A 59 2.61 -18.85 20.79
C TYR A 59 2.92 -17.52 20.10
N SER A 60 4.13 -17.37 19.56
CA SER A 60 4.55 -16.15 18.85
C SER A 60 3.64 -15.86 17.66
N PHE A 61 3.27 -16.89 16.90
CA PHE A 61 2.34 -16.77 15.79
C PHE A 61 0.93 -16.35 16.21
N SER A 62 0.41 -16.91 17.32
CA SER A 62 -0.85 -16.47 17.92
C SER A 62 -0.82 -14.99 18.30
N GLN A 63 0.30 -14.50 18.83
CA GLN A 63 0.44 -13.08 19.16
C GLN A 63 0.47 -12.20 17.90
N LEU A 64 1.17 -12.61 16.84
CA LEU A 64 1.16 -11.87 15.56
C LEU A 64 -0.23 -11.80 14.89
N ARG A 65 -1.10 -12.79 15.15
CA ARG A 65 -2.47 -12.86 14.59
C ARG A 65 -3.51 -12.13 15.42
N PHE A 66 -3.48 -12.28 16.74
CA PHE A 66 -4.61 -11.86 17.58
C PHE A 66 -4.30 -10.64 18.45
N SER A 67 -3.02 -10.35 18.74
CA SER A 67 -2.68 -9.17 19.54
C SER A 67 -2.98 -7.86 18.81
N GLU A 68 -3.20 -6.78 19.56
CA GLU A 68 -3.35 -5.44 18.98
C GLU A 68 -2.14 -4.99 18.16
N ASP A 69 -0.97 -5.58 18.42
CA ASP A 69 0.28 -5.24 17.76
C ASP A 69 0.42 -5.85 16.36
N GLY A 70 -0.26 -6.96 16.08
CA GLY A 70 -0.21 -7.60 14.77
C GLY A 70 1.22 -7.98 14.35
N ALA A 71 1.58 -7.68 13.10
CA ALA A 71 2.94 -7.89 12.58
C ALA A 71 4.04 -7.11 13.34
N ASP A 72 3.67 -6.08 14.13
CA ASP A 72 4.60 -5.34 14.97
C ASP A 72 4.92 -6.06 16.29
N TRP A 73 4.18 -7.12 16.64
CA TRP A 73 4.37 -7.78 17.92
C TRP A 73 5.78 -8.33 18.05
N ARG A 74 6.43 -8.01 19.16
CA ARG A 74 7.75 -8.55 19.52
C ARG A 74 7.72 -8.96 20.99
N PRO A 75 8.32 -10.11 21.35
CA PRO A 75 8.41 -10.47 22.75
C PRO A 75 9.28 -9.45 23.50
N GLN A 76 8.86 -9.10 24.71
CA GLN A 76 9.58 -8.17 25.57
C GLN A 76 10.86 -8.84 26.08
N PRO A 77 12.05 -8.29 25.78
CA PRO A 77 13.29 -8.86 26.27
C PRO A 77 13.34 -8.75 27.81
N PRO A 78 14.03 -9.67 28.51
CA PRO A 78 14.10 -9.67 29.97
C PRO A 78 14.51 -8.30 30.53
N THR A 79 13.82 -7.80 31.56
CA THR A 79 14.18 -6.55 32.24
C THR A 79 15.52 -6.69 32.97
N PRO A 80 16.35 -5.64 33.04
CA PRO A 80 17.56 -5.68 33.84
C PRO A 80 17.22 -5.90 35.31
N VAL A 81 18.14 -6.56 36.02
CA VAL A 81 18.26 -6.44 37.48
C VAL A 81 18.45 -4.94 37.82
N PRO A 82 17.94 -4.43 38.96
CA PRO A 82 17.84 -2.99 39.22
C PRO A 82 19.15 -2.20 39.10
N ALA A 83 19.00 -0.89 38.85
CA ALA A 83 20.04 0.09 38.49
C ALA A 83 21.15 0.33 39.54
N ASP A 84 21.10 -0.34 40.69
CA ASP A 84 22.16 -0.37 41.69
C ASP A 84 23.21 -1.48 41.43
N VAL A 85 22.98 -2.31 40.42
CA VAL A 85 23.94 -3.29 39.90
C VAL A 85 24.47 -2.79 38.56
N ASP A 86 25.78 -2.62 38.47
CA ASP A 86 26.51 -2.28 37.23
C ASP A 86 25.91 -3.06 36.03
N PRO A 87 25.49 -2.38 34.94
CA PRO A 87 24.85 -3.03 33.78
C PRO A 87 25.75 -4.06 33.09
N ASN A 88 27.06 -4.04 33.35
CA ASN A 88 28.02 -5.05 32.91
C ASN A 88 28.23 -6.20 33.92
N ARG A 89 27.53 -6.17 35.07
CA ARG A 89 27.71 -7.11 36.17
C ARG A 89 26.45 -7.94 36.39
N PRO A 90 26.47 -9.25 36.06
CA PRO A 90 25.37 -10.15 36.40
C PRO A 90 25.13 -10.19 37.92
N PRO A 91 23.89 -10.39 38.38
CA PRO A 91 23.59 -10.62 39.79
C PRO A 91 24.35 -11.86 40.29
N GLY A 92 25.26 -11.66 41.25
CA GLY A 92 25.96 -12.76 41.96
C GLY A 92 27.46 -12.91 41.71
N LEU A 93 28.12 -12.04 40.94
CA LEU A 93 29.57 -12.16 40.66
C LEU A 93 30.45 -11.25 41.51
N GLY A 94 31.49 -11.83 42.12
CA GLY A 94 32.59 -11.11 42.79
C GLY A 94 33.47 -10.32 41.81
N PRO A 95 34.30 -9.38 42.29
CA PRO A 95 35.00 -8.35 41.50
C PRO A 95 36.07 -8.82 40.48
N ASN A 96 36.21 -10.11 40.19
CA ASN A 96 37.32 -10.68 39.39
C ASN A 96 36.86 -11.50 38.15
N SER A 97 35.69 -11.25 37.58
CA SER A 97 35.20 -11.98 36.39
C SER A 97 35.70 -11.37 35.06
N ASP A 98 36.24 -12.24 34.21
CA ASP A 98 36.77 -11.97 32.86
C ASP A 98 35.66 -11.52 31.88
N PRO A 99 35.77 -10.32 31.25
CA PRO A 99 34.80 -9.82 30.27
C PRO A 99 34.70 -10.67 29.00
N ASP A 100 35.76 -11.42 28.67
CA ASP A 100 35.85 -12.19 27.42
C ASP A 100 35.21 -13.59 27.54
N ASN A 101 34.71 -13.97 28.72
CA ASN A 101 34.01 -15.25 28.93
C ASN A 101 32.74 -15.12 29.81
N PRO A 102 31.65 -14.55 29.29
CA PRO A 102 30.41 -14.29 30.04
C PRO A 102 29.64 -15.55 30.45
N ALA A 103 29.88 -16.68 29.77
CA ALA A 103 29.24 -17.97 30.05
C ALA A 103 29.87 -18.69 31.26
N ALA A 104 31.10 -18.34 31.65
CA ALA A 104 31.79 -18.96 32.79
C ALA A 104 31.36 -18.36 34.15
N THR A 105 30.60 -17.27 34.15
CA THR A 105 30.38 -16.44 35.34
C THR A 105 28.90 -16.20 35.65
N ASN A 106 27.99 -16.29 34.67
CA ASN A 106 26.54 -16.20 34.92
C ASN A 106 25.91 -17.59 35.19
N PRO A 107 25.21 -17.80 36.34
CA PRO A 107 24.54 -19.06 36.64
C PRO A 107 23.33 -19.37 35.73
N ASP A 108 22.87 -18.43 34.90
CA ASP A 108 21.76 -18.67 33.98
C ASP A 108 22.21 -19.46 32.72
N PRO A 109 21.71 -20.70 32.51
CA PRO A 109 22.08 -21.54 31.37
C PRO A 109 21.61 -21.01 30.00
N ASP A 110 20.73 -20.01 29.95
CA ASP A 110 20.28 -19.34 28.73
C ASP A 110 20.90 -17.96 28.51
N TYR A 111 21.80 -17.49 29.39
CA TYR A 111 22.30 -16.12 29.34
C TYR A 111 22.80 -15.68 27.95
N TYR A 112 23.50 -16.58 27.26
CA TYR A 112 24.00 -16.35 25.90
C TYR A 112 22.89 -16.00 24.88
N TRP A 113 21.70 -16.59 25.03
CA TRP A 113 20.53 -16.33 24.18
C TRP A 113 19.79 -15.05 24.59
N LEU A 114 19.79 -14.74 25.89
CA LEU A 114 19.08 -13.59 26.47
C LEU A 114 19.89 -12.28 26.43
N ARG A 115 21.18 -12.37 26.10
CA ARG A 115 22.11 -11.24 26.02
C ARG A 115 21.56 -10.12 25.14
N ARG A 116 21.43 -8.91 25.69
CA ARG A 116 21.19 -7.68 24.91
C ARG A 116 22.51 -7.10 24.40
N GLN A 117 22.42 -6.18 23.43
CA GLN A 117 23.57 -5.40 22.97
C GLN A 117 24.36 -4.81 24.17
N VAL A 118 25.66 -5.05 24.19
CA VAL A 118 26.59 -4.51 25.20
C VAL A 118 27.20 -3.25 24.60
N ASP A 119 26.85 -2.09 25.17
CA ASP A 119 27.38 -0.74 24.87
C ASP A 119 27.29 -0.26 23.38
N PRO A 120 26.44 0.74 23.05
CA PRO A 120 26.36 1.31 21.69
C PRO A 120 27.67 1.92 21.18
N VAL A 121 28.63 2.23 22.06
CA VAL A 121 29.82 3.03 21.75
C VAL A 121 31.09 2.17 21.57
N ALA A 122 31.08 0.88 21.96
CA ALA A 122 32.26 0.02 21.94
C ALA A 122 32.11 -1.20 21.00
N ASN A 123 32.71 -1.08 19.80
CA ASN A 123 33.31 -2.16 19.01
C ASN A 123 32.45 -3.18 18.20
N ALA A 124 31.13 -3.03 18.04
CA ALA A 124 30.40 -3.80 17.01
C ALA A 124 29.13 -3.10 16.48
N PRO A 125 29.24 -2.22 15.47
CA PRO A 125 28.08 -1.72 14.73
C PRO A 125 27.31 -2.92 14.13
N GLY A 126 26.14 -3.26 14.70
CA GLY A 126 25.30 -4.36 14.23
C GLY A 126 25.09 -5.53 15.19
N ASP A 127 25.73 -5.58 16.36
CA ASP A 127 25.40 -6.58 17.39
C ASP A 127 24.16 -6.15 18.18
N LEU A 128 22.98 -6.67 17.82
CA LEU A 128 21.71 -6.43 18.54
C LEU A 128 21.55 -7.33 19.78
N GLY A 129 22.57 -8.14 20.11
CA GLY A 129 22.52 -9.15 21.16
C GLY A 129 22.20 -10.56 20.64
N GLY A 130 22.06 -11.51 21.56
CA GLY A 130 21.86 -12.93 21.26
C GLY A 130 23.13 -13.64 20.75
N PRO A 131 22.99 -14.92 20.32
CA PRO A 131 24.10 -15.76 19.86
C PRO A 131 24.78 -15.30 18.57
N ASP A 132 23.97 -14.71 17.69
CA ASP A 132 24.26 -14.44 16.28
C ASP A 132 24.25 -12.94 15.96
N GLY A 133 24.12 -12.09 16.98
CA GLY A 133 24.03 -10.63 16.85
C GLY A 133 22.72 -10.12 16.25
N LEU A 134 21.73 -10.99 16.00
CA LEU A 134 20.45 -10.62 15.38
C LEU A 134 19.37 -10.21 16.38
N GLY A 135 19.71 -10.12 17.67
CA GLY A 135 18.81 -9.71 18.73
C GLY A 135 18.64 -10.75 19.83
N ALA A 136 18.35 -10.27 21.04
CA ALA A 136 18.09 -11.10 22.21
C ALA A 136 16.81 -11.96 22.05
N PHE A 137 16.86 -13.19 22.58
CA PHE A 137 15.69 -14.03 22.75
C PHE A 137 14.93 -13.67 24.03
N THR A 138 13.66 -14.05 24.07
CA THR A 138 12.81 -13.95 25.26
C THR A 138 12.43 -15.34 25.75
N ARG A 139 12.50 -15.56 27.07
CA ARG A 139 12.14 -16.83 27.68
C ARG A 139 10.62 -16.92 27.90
N LEU A 140 10.03 -17.99 27.38
CA LEU A 140 8.65 -18.42 27.68
C LEU A 140 8.69 -19.74 28.45
N ASN A 141 8.13 -19.75 29.64
CA ASN A 141 8.08 -20.95 30.47
C ASN A 141 6.85 -21.79 30.12
N PHE A 142 7.05 -23.10 29.96
CA PHE A 142 6.01 -24.09 29.71
C PHE A 142 6.12 -25.21 30.75
N ARG A 143 5.12 -26.08 30.82
CA ARG A 143 5.20 -27.25 31.72
C ARG A 143 6.33 -28.19 31.27
N GLY A 144 7.31 -28.42 32.14
CA GLY A 144 8.42 -29.35 31.87
C GLY A 144 9.59 -28.76 31.07
N GLY A 145 9.58 -27.45 30.80
CA GLY A 145 10.69 -26.77 30.12
C GLY A 145 10.39 -25.32 29.73
N ARG A 146 11.17 -24.80 28.81
CA ARG A 146 11.04 -23.41 28.32
C ARG A 146 11.33 -23.32 26.83
N ALA A 147 10.75 -22.32 26.18
CA ALA A 147 11.12 -21.94 24.83
C ALA A 147 11.76 -20.55 24.85
N LEU A 148 12.88 -20.40 24.14
CA LEU A 148 13.50 -19.11 23.89
C LEU A 148 13.03 -18.66 22.52
N VAL A 149 12.26 -17.57 22.45
CA VAL A 149 11.66 -17.08 21.22
C VAL A 149 12.22 -15.73 20.81
N ARG A 150 12.41 -15.57 19.50
CA ARG A 150 12.74 -14.31 18.85
C ARG A 150 11.83 -14.13 17.64
N VAL A 151 11.27 -12.93 17.51
CA VAL A 151 10.52 -12.52 16.34
C VAL A 151 11.23 -11.33 15.74
N ARG A 152 11.47 -11.39 14.43
CA ARG A 152 12.12 -10.30 13.68
C ARG A 152 11.46 -10.15 12.32
N TRP A 153 11.34 -8.92 11.86
CA TRP A 153 11.03 -8.65 10.46
C TRP A 153 12.36 -8.53 9.71
N ALA A 154 12.53 -9.33 8.66
CA ALA A 154 13.78 -9.43 7.92
C ALA A 154 13.67 -8.66 6.59
N PRO A 155 14.00 -7.36 6.57
CA PRO A 155 14.11 -6.64 5.31
C PRO A 155 15.22 -7.23 4.46
N SER A 156 15.11 -7.03 3.15
CA SER A 156 16.21 -7.39 2.25
C SER A 156 17.47 -6.62 2.62
N ASP A 157 18.56 -7.36 2.81
CA ASP A 157 19.92 -6.82 2.91
C ASP A 157 20.71 -7.39 1.73
N PRO A 158 20.60 -6.77 0.55
CA PRO A 158 21.45 -7.10 -0.56
C PRO A 158 22.78 -6.39 -0.27
N ALA A 159 23.66 -7.11 0.39
CA ALA A 159 25.09 -6.87 0.31
C ALA A 159 25.68 -7.81 -0.77
N PRO A 160 25.36 -7.65 -2.08
CA PRO A 160 25.86 -8.54 -3.13
C PRO A 160 27.38 -8.46 -3.31
N PHE A 161 28.05 -7.48 -2.67
CA PHE A 161 29.47 -7.20 -2.84
C PHE A 161 30.29 -7.15 -1.53
N GLN A 162 29.72 -7.45 -0.36
CA GLN A 162 30.54 -7.56 0.86
C GLN A 162 31.17 -8.96 0.97
N ALA A 163 32.49 -9.02 0.87
CA ALA A 163 33.26 -10.24 1.08
C ALA A 163 33.06 -10.77 2.51
N GLY A 164 32.74 -12.07 2.64
CA GLY A 164 32.66 -12.76 3.94
C GLY A 164 31.26 -13.04 4.48
N LEU A 165 30.19 -12.59 3.82
CA LEU A 165 28.82 -12.97 4.19
C LEU A 165 28.40 -14.31 3.54
N PRO A 166 27.63 -15.17 4.23
CA PRO A 166 27.12 -16.42 3.67
C PRO A 166 26.31 -16.16 2.39
N PRO A 167 26.20 -17.14 1.46
CA PRO A 167 25.77 -16.90 0.09
C PRO A 167 24.48 -16.07 0.01
N VAL A 168 24.62 -14.91 -0.64
CA VAL A 168 23.62 -13.86 -0.90
C VAL A 168 22.25 -14.43 -1.32
N LEU A 169 22.27 -15.56 -2.05
CA LEU A 169 21.09 -16.24 -2.58
C LEU A 169 20.11 -16.79 -1.52
N ALA A 170 20.58 -17.16 -0.32
CA ALA A 170 19.70 -17.70 0.72
C ALA A 170 18.97 -16.58 1.49
N ARG A 171 19.67 -15.47 1.77
CA ARG A 171 19.09 -14.29 2.44
C ARG A 171 18.19 -13.48 1.50
N ALA A 172 18.54 -13.41 0.21
CA ALA A 172 17.73 -12.72 -0.79
C ALA A 172 16.37 -13.39 -1.08
N ARG A 173 16.14 -14.66 -0.70
CA ARG A 173 14.86 -15.35 -0.96
C ARG A 173 13.82 -15.21 0.16
N LEU A 174 14.20 -14.70 1.33
CA LEU A 174 13.33 -14.56 2.50
C LEU A 174 13.12 -13.08 2.89
N GLN A 175 12.79 -12.25 1.90
CA GLN A 175 12.66 -10.80 2.06
C GLN A 175 11.26 -10.37 2.51
N ALA A 176 11.19 -9.34 3.34
CA ALA A 176 9.95 -8.74 3.87
C ALA A 176 9.06 -9.69 4.69
N TYR A 177 9.57 -10.88 5.02
CA TYR A 177 8.89 -11.85 5.86
C TYR A 177 9.09 -11.58 7.35
N THR A 178 8.11 -11.99 8.15
CA THR A 178 8.27 -12.07 9.60
C THR A 178 8.81 -13.45 9.96
N ILE A 179 9.99 -13.47 10.56
CA ILE A 179 10.70 -14.69 10.95
C ILE A 179 10.53 -14.91 12.45
N ILE A 180 10.15 -16.14 12.80
CA ILE A 180 10.00 -16.62 14.17
C ILE A 180 11.06 -17.70 14.38
N GLU A 181 11.92 -17.48 15.36
CA GLU A 181 12.93 -18.44 15.79
C GLU A 181 12.59 -18.87 17.21
N SER A 182 12.52 -20.18 17.44
CA SER A 182 12.14 -20.75 18.73
C SER A 182 13.08 -21.90 19.09
N VAL A 183 13.71 -21.81 20.27
CA VAL A 183 14.62 -22.83 20.81
C VAL A 183 13.98 -23.46 22.03
N GLY A 184 13.55 -24.72 21.89
CA GLY A 184 12.99 -25.50 22.99
C GLY A 184 14.09 -26.10 23.85
N ARG A 185 13.98 -25.92 25.17
CA ARG A 185 14.93 -26.43 26.16
C ARG A 185 14.18 -27.16 27.29
N PRO A 186 14.42 -28.46 27.49
CA PRO A 186 13.88 -29.20 28.63
C PRO A 186 14.35 -28.63 29.98
N GLY A 187 13.50 -28.73 31.00
CA GLY A 187 13.80 -28.29 32.37
C GLY A 187 13.34 -26.86 32.67
N GLU A 188 12.66 -26.68 33.80
CA GLU A 188 12.24 -25.37 34.29
C GLU A 188 13.42 -24.66 34.95
N PHE A 189 13.66 -23.41 34.56
CA PHE A 189 14.69 -22.58 35.18
C PHE A 189 14.04 -21.70 36.24
N ASN A 190 14.51 -21.81 37.48
CA ASN A 190 14.07 -20.97 38.58
C ASN A 190 15.25 -20.11 39.06
N PRO A 191 15.22 -18.77 38.85
CA PRO A 191 16.31 -17.89 39.25
C PRO A 191 16.58 -17.86 40.76
N PHE A 192 15.66 -18.36 41.59
CA PHE A 192 15.81 -18.48 43.04
C PHE A 192 16.27 -19.87 43.50
N ASP A 193 16.44 -20.82 42.58
CA ASP A 193 16.90 -22.18 42.88
C ASP A 193 18.33 -22.41 42.35
N PRO A 194 19.34 -22.49 43.22
CA PRO A 194 20.73 -22.69 42.82
C PRO A 194 21.03 -24.07 42.19
N THR A 195 20.11 -25.03 42.29
CA THR A 195 20.25 -26.34 41.64
C THR A 195 19.85 -26.32 40.16
N SER A 196 19.02 -25.36 39.74
CA SER A 196 18.61 -25.17 38.35
C SER A 196 19.71 -24.58 37.44
N ALA A 197 20.79 -24.07 38.05
CA ALA A 197 21.90 -23.37 37.39
C ALA A 197 23.08 -24.27 36.95
N ARG A 198 23.10 -25.57 37.30
CA ARG A 198 24.33 -26.38 37.25
C ARG A 198 24.41 -27.48 36.19
N GLU A 199 23.35 -27.76 35.43
CA GLU A 199 23.43 -28.73 34.34
C GLU A 199 23.30 -28.05 32.97
N PRO A 200 24.42 -27.73 32.29
CA PRO A 200 24.39 -27.20 30.93
C PRO A 200 24.11 -28.35 29.96
N ASN A 201 22.88 -28.84 29.93
CA ASN A 201 22.49 -29.86 28.95
C ASN A 201 22.17 -29.21 27.59
N ILE A 202 23.18 -28.55 27.01
CA ILE A 202 23.15 -27.88 25.70
C ILE A 202 22.76 -28.89 24.60
N GLN A 203 23.06 -30.17 24.80
CA GLN A 203 22.82 -31.25 23.82
C GLN A 203 21.35 -31.64 23.63
N SER A 204 20.43 -31.12 24.45
CA SER A 204 19.00 -31.46 24.37
C SER A 204 18.13 -30.36 23.75
N ALA A 205 18.70 -29.23 23.29
CA ALA A 205 17.94 -28.15 22.69
C ALA A 205 17.53 -28.47 21.23
N ARG A 206 16.40 -27.94 20.79
CA ARG A 206 15.96 -27.99 19.37
C ARG A 206 15.53 -26.61 18.91
N GLN A 207 15.96 -26.21 17.72
CA GLN A 207 15.58 -24.94 17.11
C GLN A 207 14.58 -25.20 15.99
N VAL A 208 13.55 -24.36 15.95
CA VAL A 208 12.56 -24.31 14.87
C VAL A 208 12.53 -22.89 14.35
N THR A 209 12.65 -22.75 13.03
CA THR A 209 12.48 -21.48 12.33
C THR A 209 11.21 -21.54 11.49
N ALA A 210 10.34 -20.56 11.68
CA ALA A 210 9.08 -20.45 10.98
C ALA A 210 8.92 -19.05 10.40
N ILE A 211 8.15 -18.95 9.32
CA ILE A 211 7.84 -17.71 8.63
C ILE A 211 6.35 -17.46 8.67
N ALA A 212 6.00 -16.25 9.10
CA ALA A 212 4.67 -15.68 8.95
C ALA A 212 4.72 -14.64 7.82
N SER A 213 3.92 -14.87 6.79
CA SER A 213 3.80 -13.92 5.69
C SER A 213 2.84 -12.79 6.06
N ILE A 214 3.14 -11.58 5.60
CA ILE A 214 2.23 -10.43 5.65
C ILE A 214 1.38 -10.36 4.35
N GLY A 215 1.82 -11.03 3.28
CA GLY A 215 1.14 -11.13 1.99
C GLY A 215 1.40 -9.91 1.11
N MET A 216 0.98 -8.75 1.62
CA MET A 216 0.96 -7.48 0.89
C MET A 216 2.34 -6.78 0.82
N LEU A 217 3.35 -7.26 1.56
CA LEU A 217 4.69 -6.69 1.57
C LEU A 217 5.73 -7.51 0.79
N GLU A 218 5.39 -8.71 0.31
CA GLU A 218 6.35 -9.56 -0.40
C GLU A 218 6.09 -9.61 -1.91
N SER A 219 5.01 -9.02 -2.38
CA SER A 219 4.58 -9.05 -3.78
C SER A 219 3.97 -7.71 -4.17
N ALA A 220 4.27 -7.25 -5.38
CA ALA A 220 3.63 -6.09 -5.99
C ALA A 220 2.17 -6.40 -6.30
N TYR A 221 1.88 -7.61 -6.79
CA TYR A 221 0.55 -8.09 -7.07
C TYR A 221 0.33 -9.46 -6.42
N PHE A 222 -0.69 -9.59 -5.57
CA PHE A 222 -1.01 -10.85 -4.90
C PHE A 222 -2.51 -11.16 -4.97
N VAL A 223 -2.86 -12.22 -5.69
CA VAL A 223 -4.23 -12.75 -5.71
C VAL A 223 -4.33 -13.89 -4.70
N THR A 224 -5.11 -13.66 -3.66
CA THR A 224 -5.12 -14.51 -2.47
C THR A 224 -6.01 -15.73 -2.57
N ASN A 225 -7.08 -15.68 -3.37
CA ASN A 225 -8.06 -16.75 -3.49
C ASN A 225 -8.44 -17.35 -2.12
N LEU A 226 -8.87 -16.48 -1.19
CA LEU A 226 -9.27 -16.83 0.17
C LEU A 226 -10.32 -17.94 0.18
N ASP A 227 -11.28 -17.89 -0.76
CA ASP A 227 -12.35 -18.86 -0.90
C ASP A 227 -11.93 -20.17 -1.60
N ARG A 228 -10.67 -20.25 -2.07
CA ARG A 228 -10.13 -21.40 -2.83
C ARG A 228 -10.99 -21.78 -4.04
N ARG A 229 -11.41 -20.77 -4.80
CA ARG A 229 -12.17 -20.92 -6.04
C ARG A 229 -11.32 -21.68 -7.06
N THR A 230 -11.99 -22.51 -7.85
CA THR A 230 -11.39 -23.26 -8.98
C THR A 230 -11.40 -22.46 -10.28
N GLU A 231 -12.06 -21.30 -10.29
CA GLU A 231 -12.06 -20.41 -11.44
C GLU A 231 -10.64 -19.87 -11.66
N PRO A 232 -10.19 -19.77 -12.92
CA PRO A 232 -8.90 -19.17 -13.21
C PRO A 232 -8.93 -17.66 -13.02
N ILE A 233 -7.79 -17.11 -12.63
CA ILE A 233 -7.57 -15.68 -12.45
C ILE A 233 -7.33 -15.04 -13.82
N ASP A 234 -8.13 -14.04 -14.17
CA ASP A 234 -7.94 -13.23 -15.39
C ASP A 234 -6.98 -12.06 -15.12
N PHE A 235 -5.87 -12.01 -15.87
CA PHE A 235 -4.85 -10.99 -15.70
C PHE A 235 -4.28 -10.50 -17.04
N GLY A 236 -4.16 -9.19 -17.20
CA GLY A 236 -3.59 -8.57 -18.40
C GLY A 236 -4.47 -7.48 -18.98
N ASN A 237 -4.18 -7.09 -20.22
CA ASN A 237 -4.97 -6.14 -21.01
C ASN A 237 -5.47 -6.88 -22.25
N PRO A 238 -6.79 -7.01 -22.48
CA PRO A 238 -7.31 -7.73 -23.65
C PRO A 238 -6.92 -7.03 -24.95
N ILE A 239 -6.85 -7.79 -26.04
CA ILE A 239 -6.53 -7.28 -27.38
C ILE A 239 -7.70 -7.60 -28.33
N PRO A 240 -8.29 -6.59 -28.99
CA PRO A 240 -8.01 -5.16 -28.85
C PRO A 240 -8.55 -4.59 -27.53
N LEU A 241 -7.86 -3.60 -26.94
CA LEU A 241 -8.31 -2.93 -25.72
C LEU A 241 -9.39 -1.87 -26.00
N ALA A 242 -9.24 -1.19 -27.13
CA ALA A 242 -10.14 -0.19 -27.67
C ALA A 242 -9.90 -0.07 -29.17
N ARG A 243 -10.76 0.68 -29.87
CA ARG A 243 -10.52 1.06 -31.27
C ARG A 243 -10.32 2.56 -31.37
N PHE A 244 -9.14 2.95 -31.85
CA PHE A 244 -8.73 4.33 -32.02
C PHE A 244 -8.64 4.67 -33.51
N PHE A 245 -9.11 5.84 -33.92
CA PHE A 245 -8.94 6.26 -35.31
C PHE A 245 -7.57 6.91 -35.49
N ASP A 246 -6.68 6.32 -36.29
CA ASP A 246 -5.36 6.91 -36.50
C ASP A 246 -5.40 7.99 -37.58
N ARG A 247 -4.96 9.20 -37.25
CA ARG A 247 -4.84 10.32 -38.20
C ARG A 247 -3.78 10.07 -39.26
N PHE A 248 -2.70 9.36 -38.93
CA PHE A 248 -1.59 9.15 -39.87
C PHE A 248 -1.97 8.18 -40.98
N THR A 249 -2.68 7.09 -40.66
CA THR A 249 -3.16 6.13 -41.65
C THR A 249 -4.58 6.41 -42.13
N SER A 250 -5.32 7.31 -41.48
CA SER A 250 -6.74 7.59 -41.73
C SER A 250 -7.61 6.32 -41.67
N THR A 251 -7.30 5.43 -40.73
CA THR A 251 -8.00 4.16 -40.52
C THR A 251 -8.17 3.88 -39.03
N PRO A 252 -9.23 3.16 -38.62
CA PRO A 252 -9.29 2.57 -37.29
C PRO A 252 -8.11 1.63 -37.05
N VAL A 253 -7.50 1.73 -35.87
CA VAL A 253 -6.40 0.91 -35.37
C VAL A 253 -6.80 0.37 -34.00
N ASP A 254 -6.54 -0.91 -33.78
CA ASP A 254 -6.74 -1.55 -32.48
C ASP A 254 -5.70 -1.02 -31.49
N VAL A 255 -6.16 -0.57 -30.31
CA VAL A 255 -5.27 -0.13 -29.23
C VAL A 255 -4.67 -1.36 -28.57
N VAL A 256 -3.34 -1.47 -28.65
CA VAL A 256 -2.57 -2.57 -28.07
C VAL A 256 -1.52 -1.99 -27.13
N VAL A 257 -1.80 -2.04 -25.83
CA VAL A 257 -0.89 -1.57 -24.78
C VAL A 257 -0.63 -2.68 -23.76
N PRO A 258 0.63 -2.91 -23.36
CA PRO A 258 0.94 -3.92 -22.36
C PRO A 258 0.44 -3.52 -20.97
N ARG A 259 0.12 -4.52 -20.15
CA ARG A 259 0.02 -4.36 -18.69
C ARG A 259 1.42 -4.47 -18.11
N ILE A 260 1.90 -3.39 -17.50
CA ILE A 260 3.26 -3.31 -16.94
C ILE A 260 3.21 -3.48 -15.43
N VAL A 261 4.01 -4.41 -14.89
CA VAL A 261 4.19 -4.60 -13.44
C VAL A 261 5.66 -4.55 -13.06
N GLY A 262 5.98 -3.74 -12.04
CA GLY A 262 7.33 -3.54 -11.53
C GLY A 262 8.00 -2.30 -12.12
N ASN A 263 9.11 -1.88 -11.52
CA ASN A 263 9.83 -0.70 -11.99
C ASN A 263 10.62 -1.04 -13.26
N PHE A 264 10.36 -0.25 -14.28
CA PHE A 264 10.97 -0.36 -15.59
C PHE A 264 12.37 0.32 -15.63
N GLN A 265 12.63 1.34 -14.80
CA GLN A 265 13.85 2.15 -14.89
C GLN A 265 15.06 1.50 -14.20
N VAL A 266 16.08 1.15 -14.98
CA VAL A 266 17.38 0.62 -14.50
C VAL A 266 18.32 1.77 -14.15
N ALA A 267 19.10 1.62 -13.07
CA ALA A 267 20.09 2.61 -12.65
C ALA A 267 21.13 2.90 -13.78
N PRO A 268 21.58 4.17 -13.96
CA PRO A 268 22.57 4.51 -14.99
C PRO A 268 23.92 3.78 -14.82
N PRO A 269 24.71 3.58 -15.89
CA PRO A 269 25.90 2.70 -15.86
C PRO A 269 27.10 3.14 -15.00
N ASN A 270 27.09 4.29 -14.32
CA ASN A 270 28.29 4.84 -13.68
C ASN A 270 28.07 5.24 -12.21
N GLY A 271 28.55 4.39 -11.30
CA GLY A 271 28.76 4.70 -9.88
C GLY A 271 27.63 4.23 -8.96
N TYR A 272 27.60 2.94 -8.62
CA TYR A 272 26.65 2.37 -7.68
C TYR A 272 27.11 2.56 -6.23
N PRO A 273 26.45 3.40 -5.40
CA PRO A 273 26.30 3.07 -4.00
C PRO A 273 25.29 1.91 -3.86
N ALA A 274 25.46 1.05 -2.86
CA ALA A 274 24.55 -0.07 -2.55
C ALA A 274 23.07 0.33 -2.30
N SER A 275 22.75 1.63 -2.36
CA SER A 275 21.42 2.23 -2.18
C SER A 275 20.56 2.30 -3.46
N GLN A 276 21.03 1.82 -4.62
CA GLN A 276 20.36 2.01 -5.93
C GLN A 276 20.04 0.72 -6.71
N LEU A 277 19.82 -0.42 -6.05
CA LEU A 277 19.35 -1.63 -6.73
C LEU A 277 17.93 -1.41 -7.29
N THR A 278 17.72 -1.73 -8.56
CA THR A 278 16.40 -1.59 -9.18
C THR A 278 15.46 -2.66 -8.66
N VAL A 279 14.35 -2.25 -8.04
CA VAL A 279 13.34 -3.16 -7.52
C VAL A 279 12.31 -3.45 -8.60
N GLY A 280 12.21 -4.71 -9.03
CA GLY A 280 11.10 -5.17 -9.89
C GLY A 280 9.81 -5.39 -9.10
N GLY A 281 8.79 -5.99 -9.72
CA GLY A 281 7.48 -6.27 -9.14
C GLY A 281 7.19 -7.78 -9.05
N PRO A 282 7.51 -8.44 -7.92
CA PRO A 282 7.18 -9.85 -7.73
C PRO A 282 5.66 -10.06 -7.70
N MET A 283 5.19 -11.21 -8.19
CA MET A 283 3.76 -11.51 -8.28
C MET A 283 3.44 -12.90 -7.71
N TYR A 284 2.27 -13.03 -7.10
CA TYR A 284 1.80 -14.30 -6.52
C TYR A 284 0.33 -14.54 -6.83
N PHE A 285 0.00 -15.72 -7.33
CA PHE A 285 -1.35 -16.12 -7.70
C PHE A 285 -1.70 -17.44 -7.04
N ASN A 286 -2.70 -17.45 -6.16
CA ASN A 286 -3.15 -18.65 -5.43
C ASN A 286 -4.16 -19.53 -6.20
N ALA A 287 -4.23 -19.41 -7.52
CA ALA A 287 -5.08 -20.23 -8.39
C ALA A 287 -4.43 -20.39 -9.78
N ASP A 288 -5.16 -21.03 -10.69
CA ASP A 288 -4.81 -21.03 -12.12
C ASP A 288 -4.80 -19.60 -12.67
N LEU A 289 -3.94 -19.33 -13.64
CA LEU A 289 -3.75 -18.00 -14.24
C LEU A 289 -4.06 -18.02 -15.73
N VAL A 290 -4.87 -17.07 -16.18
CA VAL A 290 -5.14 -16.79 -17.58
C VAL A 290 -4.60 -15.42 -17.92
N VAL A 291 -3.61 -15.41 -18.82
CA VAL A 291 -3.00 -14.17 -19.30
C VAL A 291 -3.74 -13.67 -20.54
N HIS A 292 -4.18 -12.41 -20.50
CA HIS A 292 -4.85 -11.71 -21.60
C HIS A 292 -3.95 -10.63 -22.20
N GLY A 293 -3.81 -10.65 -23.52
CA GLY A 293 -2.94 -9.74 -24.29
C GLY A 293 -1.49 -9.72 -23.78
N ILE A 294 -0.86 -8.56 -23.80
CA ILE A 294 0.57 -8.43 -23.46
C ILE A 294 0.73 -8.05 -21.99
N VAL A 295 1.52 -8.83 -21.26
CA VAL A 295 1.94 -8.54 -19.88
C VAL A 295 3.46 -8.45 -19.83
N ASP A 296 3.98 -7.31 -19.36
CA ASP A 296 5.41 -7.09 -19.16
C ASP A 296 5.72 -7.08 -17.64
N ALA A 297 6.41 -8.12 -17.18
CA ALA A 297 6.76 -8.32 -15.78
C ALA A 297 8.25 -8.03 -15.54
N TYR A 298 8.56 -6.93 -14.85
CA TYR A 298 9.92 -6.56 -14.47
C TYR A 298 10.26 -7.17 -13.12
N LEU A 299 11.34 -7.95 -13.03
CA LEU A 299 11.71 -8.72 -11.84
C LEU A 299 13.21 -8.60 -11.60
N ASN A 300 13.65 -8.35 -10.38
CA ASN A 300 15.06 -8.40 -10.02
C ASN A 300 15.43 -9.79 -9.47
N ARG A 301 16.19 -10.54 -10.25
CA ARG A 301 16.61 -11.91 -9.93
C ARG A 301 17.56 -11.95 -8.74
N ASP A 302 18.40 -10.94 -8.57
CA ASP A 302 19.37 -10.88 -7.47
C ASP A 302 18.69 -10.62 -6.13
N LEU A 303 17.52 -9.97 -6.18
CA LEU A 303 16.61 -9.80 -5.05
C LEU A 303 15.67 -10.99 -4.88
N GLY A 304 15.84 -12.09 -5.63
CA GLY A 304 15.01 -13.29 -5.49
C GLY A 304 13.54 -13.09 -5.88
N GLN A 305 13.24 -12.07 -6.69
CA GLN A 305 11.87 -11.78 -7.13
C GLN A 305 11.41 -12.77 -8.19
N GLN A 306 10.14 -13.17 -8.09
CA GLN A 306 9.55 -14.24 -8.89
C GLN A 306 8.10 -13.94 -9.22
N VAL A 307 7.61 -14.61 -10.26
CA VAL A 307 6.18 -14.79 -10.53
C VAL A 307 5.83 -16.22 -10.14
N ASN A 308 4.95 -16.34 -9.16
CA ASN A 308 4.54 -17.62 -8.59
C ASN A 308 3.06 -17.85 -8.86
N VAL A 309 2.73 -18.94 -9.55
CA VAL A 309 1.36 -19.38 -9.81
C VAL A 309 1.15 -20.71 -9.09
N SER A 310 0.25 -20.77 -8.11
CA SER A 310 -0.03 -22.01 -7.37
C SER A 310 -0.79 -23.05 -8.21
N GLY A 311 -1.42 -22.62 -9.31
CA GLY A 311 -2.07 -23.47 -10.30
C GLY A 311 -1.34 -23.47 -11.64
N GLU A 312 -2.04 -23.80 -12.71
CA GLU A 312 -1.50 -23.78 -14.08
C GLU A 312 -1.65 -22.40 -14.73
N MET A 313 -0.70 -22.03 -15.59
CA MET A 313 -0.77 -20.83 -16.42
C MET A 313 -1.13 -21.19 -17.87
N ARG A 314 -2.08 -20.45 -18.43
CA ARG A 314 -2.45 -20.52 -19.86
C ARG A 314 -2.65 -19.13 -20.46
N TYR A 315 -2.60 -19.06 -21.79
CA TYR A 315 -2.96 -17.86 -22.55
C TYR A 315 -4.44 -17.87 -22.90
N ALA A 316 -5.07 -16.68 -22.90
CA ALA A 316 -6.46 -16.51 -23.30
C ALA A 316 -6.65 -16.79 -24.79
N ASP A 317 -5.70 -16.34 -25.62
CA ASP A 317 -5.68 -16.49 -27.07
C ASP A 317 -4.25 -16.50 -27.64
N GLY A 318 -4.12 -16.55 -28.97
CA GLY A 318 -2.82 -16.54 -29.67
C GLY A 318 -2.11 -15.18 -29.70
N ASN A 319 -2.77 -14.09 -29.28
CA ASN A 319 -2.16 -12.76 -29.17
C ASN A 319 -1.64 -12.48 -27.74
N SER A 320 -1.95 -13.37 -26.80
CA SER A 320 -1.62 -13.22 -25.40
C SER A 320 -0.22 -13.74 -25.10
N VAL A 321 0.55 -12.97 -24.34
CA VAL A 321 1.95 -13.23 -24.03
C VAL A 321 2.34 -12.61 -22.68
N MET A 322 3.10 -13.34 -21.89
CA MET A 322 3.76 -12.82 -20.69
C MET A 322 5.27 -12.74 -20.92
N ASN A 323 5.78 -11.51 -21.02
CA ASN A 323 7.20 -11.21 -21.08
C ASN A 323 7.77 -11.06 -19.67
N LEU A 324 8.87 -11.75 -19.41
CA LEU A 324 9.64 -11.70 -18.18
C LEU A 324 10.91 -10.89 -18.44
N HIS A 325 11.03 -9.75 -17.77
CA HIS A 325 12.21 -8.89 -17.82
C HIS A 325 13.01 -9.05 -16.52
N ALA A 326 13.94 -10.00 -16.52
CA ALA A 326 14.78 -10.31 -15.36
C ALA A 326 16.00 -9.38 -15.30
N ILE A 327 16.04 -8.50 -14.30
CA ILE A 327 17.17 -7.63 -13.97
C ILE A 327 18.20 -8.45 -13.19
N THR A 328 19.46 -8.39 -13.59
CA THR A 328 20.59 -9.01 -12.89
C THR A 328 21.83 -8.12 -12.99
N ALA A 329 22.60 -8.03 -11.92
CA ALA A 329 23.84 -7.29 -11.85
C ALA A 329 24.99 -8.14 -12.44
N GLN A 330 25.58 -7.67 -13.53
CA GLN A 330 26.76 -8.25 -14.15
C GLN A 330 27.90 -7.24 -14.16
N SER A 331 29.05 -7.60 -13.58
CA SER A 331 30.23 -6.74 -13.52
C SER A 331 29.97 -5.33 -12.95
N GLY A 332 29.03 -5.21 -12.01
CA GLY A 332 28.65 -3.93 -11.40
C GLY A 332 27.70 -3.08 -12.23
N VAL A 333 27.02 -3.64 -13.24
CA VAL A 333 25.97 -2.99 -14.03
C VAL A 333 24.73 -3.87 -14.07
N GLU A 334 23.54 -3.32 -13.86
CA GLU A 334 22.28 -4.04 -14.06
C GLU A 334 21.96 -4.21 -15.55
N ILE A 335 21.63 -5.44 -15.94
CA ILE A 335 21.25 -5.82 -17.30
C ILE A 335 19.87 -6.47 -17.26
N ILE A 336 19.01 -6.13 -18.23
CA ILE A 336 17.71 -6.78 -18.42
C ILE A 336 17.87 -7.97 -19.36
N GLN A 337 17.50 -9.15 -18.87
CA GLN A 337 17.33 -10.36 -19.67
C GLN A 337 15.84 -10.58 -19.93
N THR A 338 15.44 -10.58 -21.19
CA THR A 338 14.04 -10.78 -21.58
C THR A 338 13.81 -12.25 -21.97
N ALA A 339 12.74 -12.83 -21.44
CA ALA A 339 12.26 -14.16 -21.81
C ALA A 339 10.72 -14.16 -21.87
N GLN A 340 10.13 -15.18 -22.49
CA GLN A 340 8.67 -15.38 -22.50
C GLN A 340 8.31 -16.53 -21.57
N ALA A 341 7.32 -16.33 -20.70
CA ALA A 341 6.76 -17.44 -19.92
C ALA A 341 6.00 -18.38 -20.87
N LEU A 342 6.22 -19.69 -20.77
CA LEU A 342 5.45 -20.64 -21.57
C LEU A 342 4.27 -21.17 -20.75
N GLN A 343 3.20 -21.56 -21.43
CA GLN A 343 2.06 -22.19 -20.75
C GLN A 343 2.52 -23.44 -19.99
N SER A 344 1.86 -23.76 -18.88
CA SER A 344 2.25 -24.90 -18.04
C SER A 344 2.23 -26.23 -18.81
N SER A 345 1.37 -26.38 -19.81
CA SER A 345 1.32 -27.59 -20.64
C SER A 345 2.41 -27.70 -21.70
N ASP A 346 3.21 -26.66 -21.95
CA ASP A 346 4.23 -26.66 -23.00
C ASP A 346 5.37 -27.64 -22.67
N PRO A 347 5.73 -28.57 -23.59
CA PRO A 347 6.86 -29.48 -23.39
C PRO A 347 8.21 -28.78 -23.21
N ASN A 348 8.36 -27.55 -23.70
CA ASN A 348 9.57 -26.74 -23.60
C ASN A 348 9.53 -25.77 -22.42
N PHE A 349 8.58 -25.93 -21.49
CA PHE A 349 8.46 -25.09 -20.31
C PHE A 349 9.78 -24.99 -19.54
N THR A 350 10.16 -23.77 -19.14
CA THR A 350 11.31 -23.51 -18.27
C THR A 350 10.94 -22.49 -17.21
N THR A 351 11.57 -22.55 -16.04
CA THR A 351 11.35 -21.56 -14.97
C THR A 351 12.16 -20.27 -15.18
N HIS A 352 12.94 -20.20 -16.26
CA HIS A 352 13.89 -19.12 -16.53
C HIS A 352 14.84 -18.84 -15.36
N GLY A 353 15.38 -19.90 -14.75
CA GLY A 353 16.26 -19.79 -13.58
C GLY A 353 15.53 -19.54 -12.26
N GLY A 354 14.29 -20.01 -12.15
CA GLY A 354 13.41 -19.84 -11.00
C GLY A 354 12.67 -18.50 -10.93
N VAL A 355 12.70 -17.69 -11.99
CA VAL A 355 11.99 -16.39 -12.08
C VAL A 355 10.49 -16.58 -12.27
N PHE A 356 10.09 -17.66 -12.96
CA PHE A 356 8.69 -18.04 -13.15
C PHE A 356 8.45 -19.46 -12.63
N ARG A 357 7.42 -19.64 -11.79
CA ARG A 357 7.04 -20.91 -11.19
C ARG A 357 5.54 -21.13 -11.32
N ASP A 358 5.13 -22.38 -11.50
CA ASP A 358 3.73 -22.77 -11.62
C ASP A 358 3.38 -23.92 -10.67
N GLY A 359 2.13 -24.35 -10.65
CA GLY A 359 1.62 -25.37 -9.72
C GLY A 359 1.98 -26.82 -10.06
N ARG A 360 2.79 -27.08 -11.10
CA ARG A 360 3.13 -28.46 -11.46
C ARG A 360 4.33 -28.97 -10.67
N GLU A 361 4.16 -30.12 -10.03
CA GLU A 361 5.24 -30.81 -9.32
C GLU A 361 6.40 -31.17 -10.26
N GLY A 362 7.63 -30.92 -9.80
CA GLY A 362 8.84 -31.30 -10.48
C GLY A 362 9.91 -30.21 -10.56
N LEU A 363 10.88 -30.45 -11.43
CA LEU A 363 11.99 -29.56 -11.72
C LEU A 363 11.97 -29.23 -13.23
N ASP A 364 12.47 -28.06 -13.62
CA ASP A 364 12.73 -27.77 -15.02
C ASP A 364 13.99 -28.48 -15.56
N ALA A 365 14.27 -28.32 -16.85
CA ALA A 365 15.44 -28.93 -17.50
C ALA A 365 16.79 -28.52 -16.89
N LEU A 366 16.84 -27.42 -16.13
CA LEU A 366 18.03 -26.91 -15.44
C LEU A 366 18.05 -27.25 -13.94
N GLY A 367 17.07 -28.01 -13.45
CA GLY A 367 16.97 -28.46 -12.05
C GLY A 367 16.34 -27.44 -11.09
N TYR A 368 15.72 -26.36 -11.58
CA TYR A 368 14.99 -25.41 -10.74
C TYR A 368 13.60 -25.94 -10.42
N ALA A 369 13.18 -25.76 -9.16
CA ALA A 369 11.86 -26.20 -8.71
C ALA A 369 10.75 -25.45 -9.43
N ARG A 370 9.83 -26.22 -10.01
CA ARG A 370 8.71 -25.71 -10.78
C ARG A 370 7.52 -25.33 -9.89
N ASP A 371 7.18 -26.21 -8.94
CA ASP A 371 6.03 -26.11 -8.04
C ASP A 371 6.02 -24.82 -7.20
N SER A 372 4.86 -24.15 -7.12
CA SER A 372 4.57 -23.05 -6.22
C SER A 372 3.38 -23.40 -5.34
N VAL A 373 3.52 -23.24 -4.03
CA VAL A 373 2.49 -23.63 -3.06
C VAL A 373 1.45 -22.53 -2.84
N TYR A 374 0.28 -22.88 -2.31
CA TYR A 374 -0.71 -21.89 -1.88
C TYR A 374 -0.18 -21.08 -0.68
N LYS A 375 -0.28 -19.76 -0.75
CA LYS A 375 0.15 -18.83 0.31
C LYS A 375 -1.08 -18.30 1.07
N ASP A 376 -1.26 -18.73 2.32
CA ASP A 376 -2.42 -18.31 3.11
C ASP A 376 -2.50 -16.77 3.28
N PRO A 377 -3.64 -16.14 2.97
CA PRO A 377 -3.80 -14.69 3.09
C PRO A 377 -3.86 -14.18 4.52
N PRO A 378 -3.48 -12.91 4.75
CA PRO A 378 -3.73 -12.22 6.01
C PRO A 378 -5.22 -11.93 6.20
N LEU A 379 -5.70 -11.86 7.45
CA LEU A 379 -7.10 -11.55 7.75
C LEU A 379 -7.22 -10.28 8.60
N ILE A 380 -8.05 -9.34 8.15
CA ILE A 380 -8.39 -8.06 8.81
C ILE A 380 -9.39 -8.32 9.95
N ASN A 381 -10.41 -9.13 9.68
CA ASN A 381 -11.57 -9.32 10.54
C ASN A 381 -11.46 -10.58 11.42
N GLU A 382 -10.26 -11.12 11.58
CA GLU A 382 -10.04 -12.29 12.44
C GLU A 382 -10.32 -11.95 13.92
N GLU A 383 -11.16 -12.77 14.56
CA GLU A 383 -11.51 -12.66 15.97
C GLU A 383 -10.58 -13.51 16.82
N ASP A 384 -10.11 -12.95 17.94
CA ASP A 384 -9.35 -13.71 18.92
C ASP A 384 -10.26 -14.78 19.55
N PRO A 385 -9.91 -16.09 19.46
CA PRO A 385 -10.74 -17.16 19.98
C PRO A 385 -11.00 -17.08 21.49
N ASN A 386 -10.17 -16.37 22.26
CA ASN A 386 -10.34 -16.23 23.70
C ASN A 386 -11.22 -15.05 24.10
N THR A 387 -11.16 -13.95 23.36
CA THR A 387 -11.84 -12.69 23.72
C THR A 387 -13.03 -12.34 22.83
N GLY A 388 -13.14 -12.95 21.64
CA GLY A 388 -14.17 -12.63 20.65
C GLY A 388 -14.03 -11.22 20.06
N LEU A 389 -12.87 -10.57 20.24
CA LEU A 389 -12.63 -9.21 19.77
C LEU A 389 -11.74 -9.23 18.53
N ARG A 390 -12.01 -8.30 17.60
CA ARG A 390 -11.19 -8.06 16.41
C ARG A 390 -10.04 -7.12 16.73
N ARG A 391 -8.89 -7.35 16.12
CA ARG A 391 -7.66 -6.59 16.35
C ARG A 391 -7.83 -5.07 16.21
N PHE A 392 -8.35 -4.61 15.07
CA PHE A 392 -8.44 -3.18 14.78
C PHE A 392 -9.43 -2.46 15.70
N ILE A 393 -10.42 -3.18 16.24
CA ILE A 393 -11.31 -2.68 17.29
C ILE A 393 -10.55 -2.51 18.60
N VAL A 394 -9.70 -3.48 18.98
CA VAL A 394 -8.87 -3.37 20.19
C VAL A 394 -7.89 -2.20 20.08
N ALA A 395 -7.21 -2.07 18.94
CA ALA A 395 -6.23 -1.03 18.68
C ALA A 395 -6.83 0.39 18.64
N THR A 396 -8.13 0.55 18.37
CA THR A 396 -8.79 1.86 18.23
C THR A 396 -9.84 2.10 19.31
N ARG A 397 -11.01 1.47 19.20
CA ARG A 397 -12.18 1.64 20.07
C ARG A 397 -11.87 1.42 21.54
N ASN A 398 -11.05 0.40 21.84
CA ASN A 398 -10.74 0.02 23.22
C ASN A 398 -9.43 0.64 23.75
N SER A 399 -8.67 1.36 22.92
CA SER A 399 -7.34 1.87 23.29
C SER A 399 -7.35 3.23 24.00
N GLY A 400 -8.52 3.86 24.15
CA GLY A 400 -8.65 5.16 24.82
C GLY A 400 -8.63 5.10 26.34
N ALA A 401 -8.31 6.25 26.95
CA ALA A 401 -8.37 6.42 28.39
C ALA A 401 -9.83 6.40 28.89
N LEU A 402 -10.01 6.01 30.15
CA LEU A 402 -11.31 6.08 30.81
C LEU A 402 -11.61 7.54 31.19
N ALA A 403 -12.71 8.07 30.71
CA ALA A 403 -13.25 9.39 31.06
C ALA A 403 -14.59 9.25 31.79
N THR A 404 -15.05 10.35 32.39
CA THR A 404 -16.31 10.40 33.13
C THR A 404 -17.22 11.45 32.49
N ASP A 405 -18.47 11.08 32.23
CA ASP A 405 -19.46 12.01 31.66
C ASP A 405 -20.00 13.00 32.69
N SER A 406 -20.81 13.96 32.25
CA SER A 406 -21.47 14.95 33.12
C SER A 406 -22.41 14.34 34.16
N PHE A 407 -22.77 13.06 34.03
CA PHE A 407 -23.60 12.31 34.96
C PHE A 407 -22.78 11.36 35.86
N GLY A 408 -21.45 11.42 35.83
CA GLY A 408 -20.58 10.59 36.66
C GLY A 408 -20.35 9.17 36.15
N ARG A 409 -20.75 8.84 34.91
CA ARG A 409 -20.57 7.51 34.32
C ARG A 409 -19.24 7.40 33.61
N THR A 410 -18.48 6.35 33.92
CA THR A 410 -17.20 6.08 33.28
C THR A 410 -17.39 5.44 31.91
N PHE A 411 -16.65 5.90 30.90
CA PHE A 411 -16.64 5.34 29.55
C PHE A 411 -15.24 5.42 28.93
N ASN A 412 -14.99 4.64 27.88
CA ASN A 412 -13.72 4.67 27.15
C ASN A 412 -13.78 5.72 26.01
N LEU A 413 -12.85 6.67 26.01
CA LEU A 413 -12.73 7.74 25.02
C LEU A 413 -12.50 7.22 23.58
N GLY A 414 -11.89 6.04 23.43
CA GLY A 414 -11.65 5.40 22.14
C GLY A 414 -12.94 5.12 21.37
N ARG A 415 -14.08 4.96 22.06
CA ARG A 415 -15.41 4.80 21.42
C ARG A 415 -15.86 6.01 20.61
N PHE A 416 -15.26 7.17 20.83
CA PHE A 416 -15.56 8.41 20.13
C PHE A 416 -14.40 8.87 19.24
N GLY A 417 -13.44 7.97 18.97
CA GLY A 417 -12.27 8.27 18.12
C GLY A 417 -11.08 8.88 18.86
N PHE A 418 -11.14 9.00 20.19
CA PHE A 418 -10.09 9.63 21.02
C PHE A 418 -9.19 8.58 21.73
N GLY A 419 -8.84 7.51 21.01
CA GLY A 419 -7.96 6.46 21.48
C GLY A 419 -6.51 6.64 21.05
N ARG A 420 -5.68 5.62 21.29
CA ARG A 420 -4.33 5.53 20.68
C ARG A 420 -4.40 5.36 19.17
N GLY A 421 -5.52 4.84 18.66
CA GLY A 421 -5.92 4.89 17.25
C GLY A 421 -7.30 5.54 17.12
N VAL A 422 -7.66 5.90 15.89
CA VAL A 422 -8.93 6.59 15.60
C VAL A 422 -9.98 5.57 15.17
N TYR A 423 -11.11 5.53 15.87
CA TYR A 423 -12.25 4.67 15.60
C TYR A 423 -13.42 5.48 15.05
N ILE A 424 -14.03 5.01 13.98
CA ILE A 424 -15.21 5.59 13.33
C ILE A 424 -16.35 4.56 13.31
N ASP A 425 -17.46 4.89 13.96
CA ASP A 425 -18.66 4.08 14.11
C ASP A 425 -19.63 4.27 12.93
N ASN A 426 -19.15 4.08 11.70
CA ASN A 426 -19.94 4.29 10.47
C ASN A 426 -20.47 3.01 9.83
N ASP A 427 -20.77 1.96 10.62
CA ASP A 427 -21.25 0.66 10.11
C ASP A 427 -22.46 0.80 9.16
N GLY A 428 -23.37 1.72 9.47
CA GLY A 428 -24.54 1.96 8.62
C GLY A 428 -24.22 2.53 7.24
N ASP A 429 -23.00 3.01 6.98
CA ASP A 429 -22.56 3.52 5.67
C ASP A 429 -22.00 2.41 4.78
N ARG A 430 -21.91 1.17 5.26
CA ARG A 430 -21.36 0.06 4.50
C ARG A 430 -22.16 -0.20 3.22
N GLY A 431 -21.52 -0.04 2.06
CA GLY A 431 -22.04 -0.50 0.78
C GLY A 431 -22.04 -2.02 0.74
N GLN A 432 -23.20 -2.63 0.45
CA GLN A 432 -23.36 -4.07 0.35
C GLN A 432 -24.16 -4.43 -0.89
N ASP A 433 -23.89 -5.61 -1.41
CA ASP A 433 -24.74 -6.24 -2.42
C ASP A 433 -26.07 -6.63 -1.75
N SER A 434 -27.18 -6.45 -2.46
CA SER A 434 -28.49 -6.85 -1.97
C SER A 434 -28.57 -8.38 -1.86
N GLU A 435 -29.19 -8.90 -0.80
CA GLU A 435 -29.36 -10.34 -0.59
C GLU A 435 -30.13 -11.04 -1.73
N ASP A 436 -31.06 -10.32 -2.38
CA ASP A 436 -31.85 -10.83 -3.51
C ASP A 436 -31.15 -10.72 -4.87
N GLY A 437 -29.92 -10.17 -4.90
CA GLY A 437 -29.13 -9.94 -6.11
C GLY A 437 -29.68 -8.86 -7.04
N SER A 438 -30.71 -8.09 -6.63
CA SER A 438 -31.27 -6.99 -7.43
C SER A 438 -30.29 -5.84 -7.64
N PHE A 439 -29.33 -5.68 -6.73
CA PHE A 439 -28.28 -4.67 -6.72
C PHE A 439 -26.95 -5.29 -6.32
N THR A 440 -25.91 -4.99 -7.09
CA THR A 440 -24.53 -5.26 -6.69
C THR A 440 -23.71 -3.99 -6.87
N LEU A 441 -22.76 -3.75 -5.97
CA LEU A 441 -21.85 -2.61 -6.07
C LEU A 441 -21.08 -2.64 -7.39
N ARG A 442 -20.71 -3.83 -7.86
CA ARG A 442 -20.04 -3.99 -9.15
C ARG A 442 -20.91 -3.50 -10.30
N TRP A 443 -22.18 -3.90 -10.33
CA TRP A 443 -23.12 -3.39 -11.32
C TRP A 443 -23.29 -1.88 -11.20
N ASP A 444 -23.38 -1.35 -9.97
CA ASP A 444 -23.50 0.09 -9.73
C ASP A 444 -22.31 0.86 -10.31
N TYR A 445 -21.08 0.43 -10.03
CA TYR A 445 -19.85 1.05 -10.55
C TYR A 445 -19.80 1.13 -12.08
N LEU A 446 -20.33 0.11 -12.76
CA LEU A 446 -20.28 0.00 -14.22
C LEU A 446 -21.46 0.65 -14.93
N ASN A 447 -22.52 1.02 -14.22
CA ASN A 447 -23.75 1.56 -14.80
C ASN A 447 -24.09 2.92 -14.17
N PRO A 448 -23.50 4.02 -14.69
CA PRO A 448 -23.87 5.38 -14.28
C PRO A 448 -25.37 5.65 -14.47
N HIS A 449 -25.95 6.42 -13.56
CA HIS A 449 -27.35 6.87 -13.61
C HIS A 449 -28.38 5.74 -13.69
N ASN A 450 -28.07 4.60 -13.07
CA ASN A 450 -28.97 3.46 -13.08
C ASN A 450 -30.29 3.66 -12.29
N GLY A 451 -30.42 4.78 -11.57
CA GLY A 451 -31.65 5.17 -10.87
C GLY A 451 -31.96 4.33 -9.61
N HIS A 452 -31.05 3.45 -9.20
CA HIS A 452 -31.24 2.62 -8.01
C HIS A 452 -31.04 3.45 -6.73
N SER A 453 -31.89 3.26 -5.72
CA SER A 453 -31.88 4.09 -4.50
C SER A 453 -30.63 3.90 -3.62
N ALA A 454 -29.94 2.77 -3.76
CA ALA A 454 -28.67 2.49 -3.09
C ALA A 454 -27.44 2.89 -3.93
N SER A 455 -27.65 3.47 -5.12
CA SER A 455 -26.55 3.87 -6.00
C SER A 455 -25.70 4.97 -5.37
N GLY A 456 -24.37 4.87 -5.55
CA GLY A 456 -23.46 5.98 -5.26
C GLY A 456 -23.44 7.06 -6.34
N TRP A 457 -24.04 6.81 -7.52
CA TRP A 457 -24.20 7.84 -8.54
C TRP A 457 -25.19 8.90 -8.10
N ASP A 458 -24.92 10.15 -8.49
CA ASP A 458 -25.84 11.23 -8.21
C ASP A 458 -27.22 10.98 -8.87
N PRO A 459 -28.33 11.03 -8.10
CA PRO A 459 -29.67 10.78 -8.63
C PRO A 459 -30.12 11.88 -9.61
N GLY A 460 -29.52 13.07 -9.55
CA GLY A 460 -29.78 14.18 -10.47
C GLY A 460 -29.04 14.06 -11.82
N GLY A 461 -28.28 12.98 -12.03
CA GLY A 461 -27.59 12.75 -13.30
C GLY A 461 -26.18 13.34 -13.39
N ALA A 462 -25.60 13.84 -12.28
CA ALA A 462 -24.24 14.37 -12.31
C ALA A 462 -23.19 13.26 -12.53
N PRO A 463 -22.09 13.53 -13.27
CA PRO A 463 -21.13 12.52 -13.74
C PRO A 463 -20.20 11.95 -12.66
N PHE A 464 -20.61 12.03 -11.39
CA PHE A 464 -19.78 11.72 -10.24
C PHE A 464 -20.38 10.58 -9.42
N TYR A 465 -19.52 9.69 -8.97
CA TYR A 465 -19.86 8.64 -8.01
C TYR A 465 -19.43 9.11 -6.61
N VAL A 466 -20.38 9.30 -5.70
CA VAL A 466 -20.14 9.69 -4.30
C VAL A 466 -20.81 8.65 -3.39
N PRO A 467 -20.06 7.65 -2.90
CA PRO A 467 -20.62 6.63 -2.02
C PRO A 467 -21.01 7.22 -0.66
N ASN A 468 -21.95 6.56 0.02
CA ASN A 468 -22.24 6.85 1.43
C ASN A 468 -21.05 6.34 2.25
N ALA A 469 -20.15 7.21 2.68
CA ALA A 469 -18.93 6.83 3.35
C ALA A 469 -18.35 8.01 4.14
N CYS A 470 -17.59 7.70 5.19
CA CYS A 470 -16.76 8.70 5.84
C CYS A 470 -15.62 9.12 4.89
N TYR A 471 -15.15 10.36 4.98
CA TYR A 471 -14.11 10.91 4.12
C TYR A 471 -12.89 11.29 4.95
N VAL A 472 -11.74 10.72 4.62
CA VAL A 472 -10.44 10.96 5.25
C VAL A 472 -9.56 11.74 4.28
N LEU A 473 -9.39 13.03 4.57
CA LEU A 473 -8.45 13.88 3.85
C LEU A 473 -7.10 13.88 4.60
N LEU A 474 -6.09 13.24 4.01
CA LEU A 474 -4.72 13.25 4.50
C LEU A 474 -4.07 14.60 4.18
N THR A 475 -3.26 15.09 5.10
CA THR A 475 -2.61 16.41 4.98
C THR A 475 -1.24 16.37 5.64
N ARG A 476 -0.41 17.39 5.37
CA ARG A 476 0.98 17.38 5.80
C ARG A 476 1.20 17.23 7.32
N ASP A 477 0.35 17.76 8.18
CA ASP A 477 0.50 17.75 9.65
C ASP A 477 -0.48 16.81 10.38
N GLY A 478 -1.26 16.01 9.64
CA GLY A 478 -2.25 15.09 10.19
C GLY A 478 -3.31 14.70 9.18
N PHE A 479 -4.57 14.72 9.58
CA PHE A 479 -5.69 14.37 8.70
C PHE A 479 -7.00 14.98 9.18
N THR A 480 -7.94 15.15 8.26
CA THR A 480 -9.31 15.57 8.55
C THR A 480 -10.24 14.41 8.27
N ILE A 481 -11.18 14.15 9.18
CA ILE A 481 -12.23 13.15 8.98
C ILE A 481 -13.57 13.85 8.93
N THR A 482 -14.27 13.69 7.82
CA THR A 482 -15.66 14.12 7.62
C THR A 482 -16.57 12.90 7.64
N ARG A 483 -17.44 12.84 8.65
CA ARG A 483 -18.53 11.87 8.76
C ARG A 483 -19.55 12.06 7.63
N ASN A 484 -20.44 11.09 7.43
CA ASN A 484 -21.36 11.10 6.30
C ASN A 484 -22.38 12.24 6.40
N ILE A 485 -22.15 13.32 5.66
CA ILE A 485 -22.99 14.53 5.66
C ILE A 485 -24.42 14.29 5.14
N ARG A 486 -24.69 13.17 4.45
CA ARG A 486 -26.05 12.82 4.01
C ARG A 486 -26.91 12.36 5.19
N ARG A 487 -26.31 12.11 6.36
CA ARG A 487 -26.99 11.71 7.60
C ARG A 487 -26.75 12.76 8.67
N ASN A 488 -27.78 13.56 8.94
CA ASN A 488 -27.70 14.67 9.92
C ASN A 488 -27.26 14.24 11.34
N ASN A 489 -27.46 12.98 11.71
CA ASN A 489 -27.10 12.47 13.04
C ASN A 489 -25.68 11.90 13.12
N ASP A 490 -24.93 11.85 12.01
CA ASP A 490 -23.56 11.34 12.00
C ASP A 490 -22.57 12.47 12.35
N THR A 491 -22.50 12.80 13.63
CA THR A 491 -21.72 13.93 14.18
C THR A 491 -20.73 13.48 15.25
N TRP A 492 -19.67 14.27 15.42
CA TRP A 492 -18.65 14.03 16.44
C TRP A 492 -19.18 14.34 17.84
N ARG A 493 -18.75 13.52 18.81
CA ARG A 493 -18.95 13.77 20.24
C ARG A 493 -17.66 14.30 20.85
N ASP A 494 -17.77 15.10 21.90
CA ASP A 494 -16.62 15.61 22.64
C ASP A 494 -16.10 14.63 23.70
N TYR A 495 -15.07 15.04 24.44
CA TYR A 495 -14.44 14.27 25.52
C TYR A 495 -15.34 14.05 26.74
N THR A 496 -16.53 14.66 26.77
CA THR A 496 -17.56 14.49 27.81
C THR A 496 -18.78 13.71 27.30
N ARG A 497 -18.71 13.15 26.08
CA ARG A 497 -19.77 12.41 25.36
C ARG A 497 -20.90 13.30 24.80
N THR A 498 -20.76 14.61 24.88
CA THR A 498 -21.74 15.57 24.34
C THR A 498 -21.62 15.65 22.83
N ASP A 499 -22.74 15.63 22.13
CA ASP A 499 -22.77 15.82 20.68
C ASP A 499 -22.38 17.26 20.31
N THR A 500 -21.46 17.40 19.37
CA THR A 500 -20.95 18.71 18.93
C THR A 500 -21.74 19.30 17.76
N GLY A 501 -22.58 18.49 17.08
CA GLY A 501 -23.24 18.87 15.84
C GLY A 501 -22.29 19.03 14.64
N ARG A 502 -21.00 18.69 14.79
CA ARG A 502 -19.98 18.81 13.73
C ARG A 502 -19.84 17.48 12.98
N HIS A 503 -19.87 17.50 11.65
CA HIS A 503 -19.55 16.34 10.83
C HIS A 503 -18.04 16.17 10.58
N THR A 504 -17.31 17.28 10.60
CA THR A 504 -15.87 17.30 10.30
C THR A 504 -15.08 17.55 11.56
N LEU A 505 -13.99 16.79 11.72
CA LEU A 505 -13.02 16.97 12.80
C LEU A 505 -11.60 16.85 12.27
N ARG A 506 -10.73 17.77 12.68
CA ARG A 506 -9.31 17.81 12.31
C ARG A 506 -8.44 17.16 13.39
N PHE A 507 -7.48 16.35 12.95
CA PHE A 507 -6.46 15.70 13.77
C PHE A 507 -5.07 16.16 13.36
N LYS A 508 -4.17 16.34 14.32
CA LYS A 508 -2.76 16.65 14.12
C LYS A 508 -1.87 15.64 14.83
N ILE A 509 -0.70 15.38 14.25
CA ILE A 509 0.26 14.39 14.74
C ILE A 509 1.59 15.09 14.99
N GLY A 510 2.20 14.83 16.15
CA GLY A 510 3.46 15.45 16.53
C GLY A 510 4.10 14.78 17.73
N TYR A 511 5.31 15.19 18.07
CA TYR A 511 5.98 14.73 19.28
C TYR A 511 5.56 15.54 20.49
N GLY A 512 5.46 14.85 21.63
CA GLY A 512 5.34 15.48 22.94
C GLY A 512 6.64 16.13 23.41
N THR A 513 6.70 16.53 24.67
CA THR A 513 7.95 17.05 25.28
C THR A 513 9.05 16.00 25.39
N ASN A 514 8.70 14.71 25.44
CA ASN A 514 9.64 13.59 25.38
C ASN A 514 9.56 12.88 24.00
N PRO A 515 10.49 13.15 23.06
CA PRO A 515 10.43 12.58 21.71
C PRO A 515 10.66 11.06 21.68
N ASN A 516 11.25 10.47 22.73
CA ASN A 516 11.52 9.03 22.79
C ASN A 516 10.27 8.17 22.99
N GLU A 517 9.12 8.78 23.31
CA GLU A 517 7.86 8.06 23.52
C GLU A 517 7.12 7.76 22.20
N GLY A 518 7.49 8.43 21.11
CA GLY A 518 6.86 8.33 19.80
C GLY A 518 5.84 9.44 19.53
N PHE A 519 5.13 9.31 18.41
CA PHE A 519 4.12 10.28 17.99
C PHE A 519 2.90 10.28 18.93
N ARG A 520 2.35 11.47 19.16
CA ARG A 520 1.08 11.71 19.84
C ARG A 520 0.08 12.31 18.86
N ILE A 521 -1.21 12.13 19.16
CA ILE A 521 -2.31 12.64 18.35
C ILE A 521 -3.21 13.56 19.16
N ILE A 522 -3.54 14.72 18.59
CA ILE A 522 -4.51 15.68 19.14
C ILE A 522 -5.55 16.02 18.07
N ASN A 523 -6.68 16.57 18.50
CA ASN A 523 -7.76 17.06 17.63
C ASN A 523 -8.32 18.39 18.15
N GLU A 524 -9.21 19.02 17.37
CA GLU A 524 -9.80 20.32 17.70
C GLU A 524 -10.58 20.36 19.02
N LEU A 525 -10.98 19.19 19.54
CA LEU A 525 -11.74 19.04 20.78
C LEU A 525 -10.84 18.62 21.96
N THR A 526 -9.54 18.43 21.77
CA THR A 526 -8.61 17.97 22.83
C THR A 526 -8.57 18.98 23.98
N PRO A 527 -8.94 18.58 25.21
CA PRO A 527 -8.95 19.49 26.36
C PRO A 527 -7.54 20.00 26.68
N GLY A 528 -7.43 21.28 27.05
CA GLY A 528 -6.17 21.90 27.44
C GLY A 528 -5.31 22.42 26.28
N VAL A 529 -5.67 22.15 25.03
CA VAL A 529 -4.99 22.70 23.84
C VAL A 529 -5.58 24.08 23.51
N THR A 530 -4.76 25.12 23.66
CA THR A 530 -5.20 26.52 23.48
C THR A 530 -5.07 27.02 22.04
N ASN A 531 -4.08 26.53 21.29
CA ASN A 531 -3.86 26.88 19.89
C ASN A 531 -3.68 25.64 19.02
N PHE A 532 -4.78 25.10 18.53
CA PHE A 532 -4.76 23.93 17.66
C PHE A 532 -4.15 24.20 16.28
N PHE A 533 -4.18 25.44 15.78
CA PHE A 533 -3.63 25.76 14.46
C PHE A 533 -2.10 25.70 14.45
N ALA A 534 -1.45 26.05 15.57
CA ALA A 534 0.00 25.95 15.75
C ALA A 534 0.32 25.32 17.12
N PRO A 535 0.12 24.00 17.28
CA PRO A 535 0.31 23.32 18.56
C PRO A 535 1.79 23.22 18.93
N THR A 536 2.08 23.32 20.22
CA THR A 536 3.40 23.11 20.81
C THR A 536 3.59 21.65 21.25
N ALA A 537 4.82 21.25 21.58
CA ALA A 537 5.10 19.92 22.14
C ALA A 537 4.28 19.62 23.41
N ALA A 538 4.02 20.64 24.25
CA ALA A 538 3.21 20.49 25.46
C ALA A 538 1.71 20.31 25.16
N ASP A 539 1.22 20.86 24.04
CA ASP A 539 -0.15 20.60 23.58
C ASP A 539 -0.29 19.14 23.15
N PHE A 540 0.72 18.57 22.46
CA PHE A 540 0.73 17.16 22.08
C PHE A 540 0.75 16.21 23.29
N ASP A 541 1.36 16.59 24.42
CA ASP A 541 1.34 15.79 25.65
C ASP A 541 -0.08 15.59 26.23
N GLN A 542 -1.04 16.45 25.89
CA GLN A 542 -2.46 16.27 26.24
C GLN A 542 -3.12 15.13 25.43
N GLY A 543 -2.54 14.78 24.29
CA GLY A 543 -2.99 13.69 23.43
C GLY A 543 -2.40 12.33 23.82
N PRO A 544 -3.09 11.22 23.52
CA PRO A 544 -2.54 9.88 23.70
C PRO A 544 -1.40 9.59 22.71
N LEU A 545 -0.58 8.58 23.02
CA LEU A 545 0.37 8.01 22.07
C LEU A 545 -0.38 7.43 20.88
N PHE A 546 0.04 7.84 19.68
CA PHE A 546 -0.58 7.41 18.44
C PHE A 546 0.03 6.10 17.95
N ASN A 547 -0.82 5.11 17.67
CA ASN A 547 -0.41 3.79 17.17
C ASN A 547 -0.44 3.67 15.64
N GLY A 548 -0.84 4.74 14.92
CA GLY A 548 -0.86 4.78 13.46
C GLY A 548 -2.12 4.20 12.81
N VAL A 549 -3.12 3.76 13.58
CA VAL A 549 -4.30 3.06 13.05
C VAL A 549 -5.54 3.96 13.01
N ILE A 550 -6.22 3.94 11.87
CA ILE A 550 -7.58 4.47 11.68
C ILE A 550 -8.46 3.30 11.28
N TYR A 551 -9.53 3.03 12.04
CA TYR A 551 -10.48 1.96 11.75
C TYR A 551 -11.89 2.52 11.55
N CYS A 552 -12.50 2.16 10.42
CA CYS A 552 -13.89 2.49 10.08
C CYS A 552 -14.73 1.21 10.01
N GLU A 553 -15.90 1.18 10.63
CA GLU A 553 -16.76 -0.02 10.55
C GLU A 553 -17.41 -0.19 9.17
N GLY A 554 -17.80 0.93 8.53
CA GLY A 554 -18.32 0.97 7.18
C GLY A 554 -17.34 1.60 6.19
N ASP A 555 -17.86 2.02 5.03
CA ASP A 555 -17.05 2.46 3.89
C ASP A 555 -16.27 3.76 4.18
N VAL A 556 -15.09 3.90 3.57
CA VAL A 556 -14.22 5.06 3.71
C VAL A 556 -13.74 5.57 2.36
N ARG A 557 -13.70 6.88 2.21
CA ARG A 557 -13.10 7.60 1.08
C ARG A 557 -11.79 8.23 1.53
N VAL A 558 -10.74 8.18 0.70
CA VAL A 558 -9.42 8.67 1.06
C VAL A 558 -8.69 9.34 -0.10
N ARG A 559 -8.04 10.47 0.18
CA ARG A 559 -7.06 11.15 -0.68
C ARG A 559 -6.16 12.07 0.15
N GLY A 560 -5.14 12.67 -0.45
CA GLY A 560 -4.34 13.73 0.18
C GLY A 560 -2.85 13.42 0.30
N VAL A 561 -2.20 14.02 1.28
CA VAL A 561 -0.75 13.87 1.52
C VAL A 561 -0.52 13.12 2.83
N ILE A 562 0.19 11.99 2.80
CA ILE A 562 0.53 11.21 4.00
C ILE A 562 1.36 12.11 4.94
N PRO A 563 0.93 12.28 6.21
CA PRO A 563 1.49 13.28 7.11
C PRO A 563 2.95 13.06 7.49
N PHE A 564 3.59 14.13 7.96
CA PHE A 564 4.76 14.10 8.82
C PHE A 564 4.43 14.73 10.18
N GLY A 565 5.13 14.32 11.23
CA GLY A 565 5.14 15.01 12.52
C GLY A 565 6.36 15.91 12.63
N LEU A 566 6.28 16.96 13.46
CA LEU A 566 7.42 17.85 13.75
C LEU A 566 8.20 17.31 14.95
N ASP A 567 9.52 17.11 14.80
CA ASP A 567 10.43 16.73 15.89
C ASP A 567 11.03 17.99 16.58
N PRO A 568 10.60 18.34 17.80
CA PRO A 568 11.12 19.50 18.52
C PRO A 568 12.57 19.31 18.99
N GLY A 569 13.07 18.07 19.13
CA GLY A 569 14.44 17.77 19.55
C GLY A 569 15.50 17.97 18.47
N ASN A 570 15.08 18.12 17.20
CA ASN A 570 15.97 18.25 16.05
C ASN A 570 15.59 19.45 15.18
N SER A 571 15.45 20.63 15.79
CA SER A 571 15.15 21.91 15.11
C SER A 571 13.81 21.94 14.35
N GLY A 572 12.81 21.15 14.74
CA GLY A 572 11.52 21.10 14.05
C GLY A 572 11.57 20.34 12.72
N ARG A 573 12.51 19.41 12.53
CA ARG A 573 12.59 18.62 11.30
C ARG A 573 11.33 17.76 11.12
N PRO A 574 10.77 17.70 9.90
CA PRO A 574 9.64 16.83 9.59
C PRO A 574 10.09 15.37 9.65
N MET A 575 9.33 14.53 10.36
CA MET A 575 9.49 13.07 10.39
C MET A 575 8.25 12.42 9.82
N GLY A 576 8.40 11.64 8.74
CA GLY A 576 7.27 10.95 8.11
C GLY A 576 6.49 10.08 9.10
N VAL A 577 5.16 10.12 9.00
CA VAL A 577 4.25 9.28 9.80
C VAL A 577 3.88 8.03 9.02
N GLN A 578 3.74 6.91 9.72
CA GLN A 578 3.31 5.64 9.14
C GLN A 578 1.88 5.34 9.58
N LEU A 579 1.00 5.07 8.62
CA LEU A 579 -0.44 4.91 8.85
C LEU A 579 -0.96 3.57 8.33
N THR A 580 -2.03 3.09 8.96
CA THR A 580 -2.87 2.00 8.46
C THR A 580 -4.33 2.39 8.62
N VAL A 581 -5.01 2.51 7.49
CA VAL A 581 -6.46 2.73 7.43
C VAL A 581 -7.08 1.38 7.12
N ALA A 582 -7.85 0.86 8.07
CA ALA A 582 -8.58 -0.39 7.93
C ALA A 582 -10.09 -0.13 7.95
N THR A 583 -10.85 -0.88 7.16
CA THR A 583 -12.32 -0.80 7.13
C THR A 583 -12.99 -2.16 7.11
N GLY A 584 -14.16 -2.28 7.76
CA GLY A 584 -15.09 -3.40 7.60
C GLY A 584 -15.90 -3.36 6.29
N GLY A 585 -15.76 -2.30 5.50
CA GLY A 585 -16.44 -2.06 4.24
C GLY A 585 -15.49 -1.97 3.03
N ASN A 586 -15.76 -1.00 2.17
CA ASN A 586 -14.97 -0.65 0.99
C ASN A 586 -14.08 0.57 1.25
N ILE A 587 -12.92 0.63 0.59
CA ILE A 587 -12.09 1.85 0.52
C ILE A 587 -12.21 2.44 -0.87
N TYR A 588 -12.57 3.71 -0.98
CA TYR A 588 -12.58 4.48 -2.22
C TYR A 588 -11.39 5.44 -2.25
N VAL A 589 -10.48 5.28 -3.21
CA VAL A 589 -9.37 6.21 -3.45
C VAL A 589 -9.84 7.27 -4.44
N GLU A 590 -9.94 8.52 -3.99
CA GLU A 590 -10.59 9.62 -4.71
C GLU A 590 -9.61 10.67 -5.26
N GLY A 591 -8.33 10.30 -5.43
CA GLY A 591 -7.30 11.19 -5.93
C GLY A 591 -5.90 10.70 -5.60
N SER A 592 -4.94 11.62 -5.59
CA SER A 592 -3.56 11.30 -5.25
C SER A 592 -3.40 11.06 -3.75
N ILE A 593 -2.52 10.11 -3.43
CA ILE A 593 -1.98 9.86 -2.10
C ILE A 593 -0.46 10.01 -2.20
N THR A 594 0.06 11.20 -1.87
CA THR A 594 1.49 11.53 -1.97
C THR A 594 2.18 11.45 -0.61
N ARG A 595 3.51 11.41 -0.58
CA ARG A 595 4.29 11.40 0.68
C ARG A 595 4.72 12.80 1.05
N ALA A 596 4.32 13.32 2.23
CA ALA A 596 4.81 14.61 2.68
C ALA A 596 6.32 14.57 2.98
N HIS A 597 6.77 13.49 3.63
CA HIS A 597 8.19 13.17 3.78
C HIS A 597 8.57 12.03 2.83
N PRO A 598 9.44 12.27 1.82
CA PRO A 598 9.62 11.39 0.67
C PRO A 598 10.14 10.00 1.03
N THR A 599 10.84 9.88 2.16
CA THR A 599 11.59 8.65 2.49
C THR A 599 11.09 7.90 3.72
N ARG A 600 10.05 8.39 4.42
CA ARG A 600 9.57 7.77 5.69
C ARG A 600 8.05 7.68 5.83
N SER A 601 7.28 8.46 5.08
CA SER A 601 5.82 8.42 5.20
C SER A 601 5.28 7.21 4.46
N THR A 602 4.44 6.42 5.11
CA THR A 602 3.89 5.18 4.53
C THR A 602 2.42 5.01 4.88
N LEU A 603 1.67 4.33 4.02
CA LEU A 603 0.25 4.09 4.19
C LEU A 603 -0.13 2.68 3.75
N ALA A 604 -0.92 2.00 4.57
CA ALA A 604 -1.65 0.79 4.19
C ALA A 604 -3.16 1.08 4.18
N LEU A 605 -3.84 0.66 3.12
CA LEU A 605 -5.28 0.72 2.92
C LEU A 605 -5.83 -0.70 2.91
N LEU A 606 -6.48 -1.10 4.00
CA LEU A 606 -6.98 -2.47 4.23
C LEU A 606 -8.51 -2.48 4.22
N ALA A 607 -9.11 -3.05 3.19
CA ALA A 607 -10.56 -3.20 3.05
C ALA A 607 -11.00 -4.64 3.27
N GLU A 608 -12.07 -4.85 4.02
CA GLU A 608 -12.72 -6.16 4.12
C GLU A 608 -13.30 -6.57 2.75
N ASN A 609 -13.92 -5.64 2.02
CA ASN A 609 -14.59 -5.95 0.75
C ASN A 609 -13.72 -5.52 -0.45
N ASN A 610 -13.80 -4.26 -0.90
CA ASN A 610 -13.10 -3.80 -2.11
C ASN A 610 -12.20 -2.59 -1.84
N VAL A 611 -11.12 -2.49 -2.60
CA VAL A 611 -10.38 -1.23 -2.77
C VAL A 611 -10.70 -0.70 -4.16
N VAL A 612 -11.33 0.47 -4.22
CA VAL A 612 -11.91 1.01 -5.44
C VAL A 612 -11.23 2.32 -5.79
N LEU A 613 -10.63 2.40 -6.97
CA LEU A 613 -10.18 3.67 -7.54
C LEU A 613 -11.38 4.40 -8.13
N ASN A 614 -11.81 5.46 -7.46
CA ASN A 614 -12.92 6.29 -7.91
C ASN A 614 -12.41 7.44 -8.78
N THR A 615 -12.22 7.14 -10.07
CA THR A 615 -11.69 8.10 -11.05
C THR A 615 -12.59 9.32 -11.26
N THR A 616 -13.88 9.19 -10.95
CA THR A 616 -14.85 10.29 -11.07
C THR A 616 -14.58 11.42 -10.07
N GLN A 617 -13.81 11.16 -9.01
CA GLN A 617 -13.49 12.13 -7.96
C GLN A 617 -12.07 12.71 -8.05
N PHE A 618 -11.29 12.36 -9.08
CA PHE A 618 -9.95 12.95 -9.29
C PHE A 618 -10.02 14.48 -9.25
N VAL A 619 -11.04 15.04 -9.90
CA VAL A 619 -11.52 16.38 -9.64
C VAL A 619 -12.78 16.30 -8.78
N THR A 620 -12.61 16.50 -7.47
CA THR A 620 -13.72 16.45 -6.50
C THR A 620 -14.48 17.77 -6.51
N TRP A 621 -15.77 17.74 -6.20
CA TRP A 621 -16.58 18.94 -5.99
C TRP A 621 -16.81 19.17 -4.49
N ALA A 622 -16.63 20.40 -4.02
CA ALA A 622 -16.72 20.77 -2.61
C ALA A 622 -17.94 21.65 -2.26
N SER A 623 -18.77 22.01 -3.26
CA SER A 623 -19.87 22.97 -3.11
C SER A 623 -21.24 22.31 -3.19
N VAL A 624 -22.17 22.66 -2.29
CA VAL A 624 -23.56 22.19 -2.37
C VAL A 624 -24.30 22.94 -3.49
N ASN A 625 -24.12 22.49 -4.73
CA ASN A 625 -24.81 23.03 -5.90
C ASN A 625 -26.05 22.20 -6.27
N GLU A 626 -27.04 22.84 -6.89
CA GLU A 626 -28.18 22.14 -7.48
C GLU A 626 -27.71 21.37 -8.73
N VAL A 627 -28.00 20.07 -8.78
CA VAL A 627 -27.88 19.27 -10.00
C VAL A 627 -29.23 19.29 -10.71
N VAL A 628 -29.23 19.80 -11.94
CA VAL A 628 -30.41 19.86 -12.81
C VAL A 628 -30.36 18.71 -13.79
N THR A 629 -31.45 17.96 -13.90
CA THR A 629 -31.59 16.84 -14.83
C THR A 629 -32.37 17.25 -16.08
N ASP A 630 -31.91 16.80 -17.25
CA ASP A 630 -32.57 16.91 -18.54
C ASP A 630 -32.75 15.52 -19.14
N ASN A 631 -33.94 14.94 -18.96
CA ASN A 631 -34.25 13.60 -19.43
C ASN A 631 -34.25 13.47 -20.97
N ASN A 632 -34.20 14.59 -21.70
CA ASN A 632 -34.13 14.59 -23.16
C ASN A 632 -32.69 14.53 -23.69
N ASP A 633 -31.68 14.66 -22.82
CA ASP A 633 -30.27 14.48 -23.14
C ASP A 633 -29.77 13.15 -22.53
N PRO A 634 -29.94 12.01 -23.23
CA PRO A 634 -29.57 10.71 -22.68
C PRO A 634 -28.05 10.52 -22.55
N THR A 635 -27.22 11.35 -23.21
CA THR A 635 -25.76 11.23 -23.14
C THR A 635 -25.16 12.11 -22.07
N ASN A 636 -25.88 13.14 -21.62
CA ASN A 636 -25.50 13.98 -20.50
C ASN A 636 -26.73 14.48 -19.69
N PRO A 637 -27.38 13.60 -18.92
CA PRO A 637 -28.64 13.92 -18.28
C PRO A 637 -28.51 14.94 -17.15
N GLY A 638 -27.38 15.04 -16.44
CA GLY A 638 -27.21 16.00 -15.35
C GLY A 638 -26.23 17.14 -15.65
N ARG A 639 -26.56 18.33 -15.13
CA ARG A 639 -25.71 19.52 -15.15
C ARG A 639 -25.73 20.22 -13.80
N ILE A 640 -24.59 20.74 -13.39
CA ILE A 640 -24.45 21.52 -12.16
C ILE A 640 -24.83 22.96 -12.45
N LYS A 641 -25.77 23.49 -11.68
CA LYS A 641 -26.21 24.87 -11.77
C LYS A 641 -25.45 25.74 -10.77
N VAL A 642 -24.83 26.79 -11.29
CA VAL A 642 -24.09 27.78 -10.52
C VAL A 642 -24.88 29.09 -10.53
N GLU A 643 -25.21 29.56 -9.33
CA GLU A 643 -26.04 30.73 -9.08
C GLU A 643 -25.32 31.78 -8.22
N ASP A 644 -25.90 32.97 -8.12
CA ASP A 644 -25.41 34.04 -7.27
C ASP A 644 -25.44 33.59 -5.79
N GLY A 645 -24.25 33.41 -5.20
CA GLY A 645 -24.10 32.92 -3.82
C GLY A 645 -23.83 31.42 -3.69
N ALA A 646 -23.87 30.66 -4.78
CA ALA A 646 -23.56 29.23 -4.82
C ALA A 646 -22.44 28.93 -5.86
N PRO A 647 -21.19 29.37 -5.61
CA PRO A 647 -20.09 29.11 -6.52
C PRO A 647 -19.74 27.62 -6.56
N PHE A 648 -19.30 27.13 -7.71
CA PHE A 648 -18.82 25.77 -7.86
C PHE A 648 -17.33 25.68 -7.52
N ASN A 649 -16.98 24.83 -6.56
CA ASN A 649 -15.59 24.59 -6.15
C ASN A 649 -15.15 23.20 -6.62
N ALA A 650 -14.19 23.16 -7.54
CA ALA A 650 -13.46 21.95 -7.92
C ALA A 650 -12.14 21.86 -7.14
N LEU A 651 -11.83 20.66 -6.63
CA LEU A 651 -10.57 20.35 -5.96
C LEU A 651 -9.70 19.48 -6.88
N VAL A 652 -8.47 19.94 -7.14
CA VAL A 652 -7.50 19.30 -8.04
C VAL A 652 -6.17 19.10 -7.32
N GLN A 653 -5.54 17.95 -7.50
CA GLN A 653 -4.22 17.66 -6.91
C GLN A 653 -3.18 17.47 -8.02
N TYR A 654 -2.02 18.10 -7.84
CA TYR A 654 -0.86 17.89 -8.69
C TYR A 654 0.27 17.25 -7.86
N PRO A 655 0.56 15.95 -8.01
CA PRO A 655 1.73 15.33 -7.41
C PRO A 655 3.04 15.95 -7.91
N LEU A 656 3.13 16.16 -9.23
CA LEU A 656 4.23 16.82 -9.91
C LEU A 656 4.02 18.34 -9.98
N ASP A 657 5.08 19.13 -10.14
CA ASP A 657 4.96 20.56 -10.43
C ASP A 657 4.28 20.75 -11.81
N PRO A 658 3.06 21.33 -11.87
CA PRO A 658 2.34 21.50 -13.13
C PRO A 658 2.99 22.55 -14.05
N VAL A 659 3.88 23.40 -13.54
CA VAL A 659 4.54 24.49 -14.29
C VAL A 659 5.82 24.02 -14.95
N ASN A 660 6.71 23.38 -14.18
CA ASN A 660 8.06 23.01 -14.64
C ASN A 660 8.27 21.50 -14.73
N GLY A 661 7.33 20.70 -14.23
CA GLY A 661 7.46 19.24 -14.19
C GLY A 661 7.12 18.56 -15.51
N TYR A 662 6.26 19.16 -16.34
CA TYR A 662 5.85 18.62 -17.63
C TYR A 662 6.68 19.20 -18.79
N THR A 663 7.33 18.34 -19.57
CA THR A 663 8.20 18.74 -20.68
C THR A 663 7.83 18.01 -21.96
N PHE A 664 7.99 18.66 -23.12
CA PHE A 664 7.91 17.97 -24.41
C PHE A 664 9.17 17.14 -24.67
N ASN A 665 8.97 16.00 -25.34
CA ASN A 665 10.03 15.13 -25.85
C ASN A 665 10.55 15.53 -27.25
N ASN A 666 9.95 16.56 -27.86
CA ASN A 666 10.26 16.94 -29.23
C ASN A 666 11.50 17.86 -29.30
N PRO A 667 12.57 17.52 -30.05
CA PRO A 667 13.70 18.42 -30.28
C PRO A 667 13.30 19.76 -30.94
N ASP A 668 12.22 19.80 -31.73
CA ASP A 668 11.73 21.02 -32.38
C ASP A 668 10.91 21.93 -31.43
N SER A 669 10.51 21.40 -30.26
CA SER A 669 9.79 22.12 -29.21
C SER A 669 10.62 22.26 -27.92
N ALA A 670 11.92 21.93 -28.00
CA ALA A 670 12.84 21.91 -26.88
C ALA A 670 12.85 23.26 -26.15
N GLY A 671 12.25 23.28 -24.96
CA GLY A 671 12.24 24.43 -24.05
C GLY A 671 10.90 25.16 -23.88
N THR A 672 9.81 24.76 -24.55
CA THR A 672 8.47 25.30 -24.22
C THR A 672 7.80 24.38 -23.20
N PRO A 673 7.40 24.86 -22.01
CA PRO A 673 6.61 24.04 -21.07
C PRO A 673 5.25 23.66 -21.66
N ILE A 674 4.77 22.45 -21.35
CA ILE A 674 3.39 22.06 -21.66
C ILE A 674 2.44 22.94 -20.85
N ARG A 675 1.28 23.27 -21.42
CA ARG A 675 0.33 24.21 -20.82
C ARG A 675 -0.75 23.44 -20.04
N PRO A 676 -0.62 23.26 -18.71
CA PRO A 676 -1.72 22.74 -17.91
C PRO A 676 -2.95 23.61 -18.14
N SER A 677 -4.05 22.98 -18.47
CA SER A 677 -5.27 23.64 -18.90
C SER A 677 -6.46 23.05 -18.16
N LEU A 678 -7.39 23.91 -17.78
CA LEU A 678 -8.70 23.53 -17.27
C LEU A 678 -9.62 23.28 -18.44
N PHE A 679 -10.10 22.06 -18.58
CA PHE A 679 -11.10 21.70 -19.58
C PHE A 679 -12.48 21.76 -18.95
N ALA A 680 -13.41 22.45 -19.59
CA ALA A 680 -14.78 22.56 -19.14
C ALA A 680 -15.76 22.34 -20.29
N SER A 681 -16.87 21.67 -19.98
CA SER A 681 -18.07 21.65 -20.81
C SER A 681 -19.14 22.47 -20.10
N HIS A 682 -19.49 23.62 -20.66
CA HIS A 682 -20.31 24.62 -19.98
C HIS A 682 -21.27 25.37 -20.90
N ALA A 683 -22.32 25.97 -20.34
CA ALA A 683 -23.34 26.70 -21.08
C ALA A 683 -24.02 27.77 -20.19
N ALA A 684 -24.63 28.75 -20.84
CA ALA A 684 -25.64 29.61 -20.23
C ALA A 684 -27.03 28.94 -20.32
N ASP A 685 -27.91 29.30 -19.39
CA ASP A 685 -29.30 28.84 -19.37
C ASP A 685 -30.11 29.29 -20.61
N PHE A 686 -31.23 28.62 -20.91
CA PHE A 686 -32.02 28.84 -22.13
C PHE A 686 -32.35 30.32 -22.40
N ASN A 687 -31.92 30.82 -23.57
CA ASN A 687 -32.09 32.20 -24.01
C ASN A 687 -31.51 33.27 -23.05
N ARG A 688 -30.51 32.89 -22.25
CA ARG A 688 -29.82 33.79 -21.32
C ARG A 688 -28.33 33.85 -21.62
N SER A 689 -27.66 34.80 -20.97
CA SER A 689 -26.20 34.90 -20.94
C SER A 689 -25.67 34.64 -19.53
N ALA A 690 -24.48 34.06 -19.43
CA ALA A 690 -23.80 33.83 -18.16
C ALA A 690 -22.39 34.41 -18.21
N PHE A 691 -21.95 35.05 -17.12
CA PHE A 691 -20.63 35.68 -17.01
C PHE A 691 -19.94 35.08 -15.79
N VAL A 692 -18.79 34.45 -15.99
CA VAL A 692 -18.12 33.67 -14.94
C VAL A 692 -16.70 34.17 -14.68
N ASN A 693 -16.33 34.22 -13.41
CA ASN A 693 -14.96 34.32 -12.95
C ASN A 693 -14.43 32.92 -12.61
N LEU A 694 -13.14 32.72 -12.85
CA LEU A 694 -12.38 31.59 -12.32
C LEU A 694 -11.41 32.12 -11.25
N LEU A 695 -11.61 31.70 -10.01
CA LEU A 695 -10.77 32.07 -8.88
C LEU A 695 -9.97 30.84 -8.45
N ILE A 696 -8.67 31.00 -8.25
CA ILE A 696 -7.77 29.89 -7.93
C ILE A 696 -7.17 30.12 -6.55
N ASN A 697 -7.38 29.16 -5.65
CA ASN A 697 -6.86 29.18 -4.28
C ASN A 697 -7.22 30.44 -3.47
N GLU A 698 -8.35 31.09 -3.80
CA GLU A 698 -8.80 32.35 -3.17
C GLU A 698 -8.80 32.32 -1.62
N PRO A 699 -9.36 31.30 -0.94
CA PRO A 699 -9.39 31.27 0.53
C PRO A 699 -8.01 31.19 1.18
N PHE A 700 -6.98 30.82 0.41
CA PHE A 700 -5.62 30.64 0.88
C PHE A 700 -4.73 31.86 0.58
N ALA A 701 -5.26 32.90 -0.06
CA ALA A 701 -4.54 34.11 -0.42
C ALA A 701 -5.12 35.36 0.26
N ALA A 702 -4.26 36.25 0.77
CA ALA A 702 -4.67 37.52 1.37
C ALA A 702 -5.28 38.50 0.34
N THR A 703 -4.98 38.33 -0.95
CA THR A 703 -5.57 39.06 -2.08
C THR A 703 -5.93 38.02 -3.14
N PRO A 704 -7.22 37.77 -3.44
CA PRO A 704 -7.62 36.71 -4.37
C PRO A 704 -7.08 37.01 -5.77
N PRO A 705 -6.16 36.19 -6.31
CA PRO A 705 -5.70 36.39 -7.67
C PRO A 705 -6.68 35.72 -8.63
N ALA A 706 -7.40 36.52 -9.41
CA ALA A 706 -8.32 36.02 -10.42
C ALA A 706 -7.56 35.46 -11.64
N TYR A 707 -8.14 34.46 -12.28
CA TYR A 707 -7.70 34.00 -13.59
C TYR A 707 -7.91 35.08 -14.65
N HIS A 708 -6.96 35.20 -15.58
CA HIS A 708 -7.06 36.13 -16.71
C HIS A 708 -7.44 35.35 -17.98
N PHE A 709 -8.61 35.64 -18.53
CA PHE A 709 -9.04 35.10 -19.81
C PHE A 709 -8.32 35.79 -20.98
N ASP A 710 -8.12 35.04 -22.07
CA ASP A 710 -7.45 35.53 -23.26
C ASP A 710 -8.23 36.70 -23.89
N PRO A 711 -7.64 37.91 -24.00
CA PRO A 711 -8.31 39.06 -24.58
C PRO A 711 -8.58 38.92 -26.09
N ASN A 712 -7.96 37.95 -26.76
CA ASN A 712 -8.14 37.70 -28.18
C ASN A 712 -9.16 36.59 -28.48
N ASP A 713 -9.74 35.96 -27.46
CA ASP A 713 -10.73 34.91 -27.66
C ASP A 713 -12.08 35.49 -28.09
N THR A 714 -12.34 35.51 -29.40
CA THR A 714 -13.57 36.10 -30.00
C THR A 714 -14.88 35.48 -29.49
N ARG A 715 -14.82 34.31 -28.83
CA ARG A 715 -15.97 33.64 -28.21
C ARG A 715 -16.35 34.23 -26.84
N ASN A 716 -15.44 34.96 -26.19
CA ASN A 716 -15.70 35.53 -24.88
C ASN A 716 -16.58 36.80 -25.01
N ALA A 717 -17.88 36.66 -24.69
CA ALA A 717 -18.82 37.76 -24.72
C ALA A 717 -18.55 38.86 -23.67
N ALA A 718 -17.62 38.65 -22.74
CA ALA A 718 -17.23 39.65 -21.75
C ALA A 718 -16.27 40.72 -22.31
N ILE A 719 -15.57 40.44 -23.42
CA ILE A 719 -14.54 41.34 -23.97
C ILE A 719 -15.01 42.80 -24.12
N PRO A 720 -16.21 43.10 -24.66
CA PRO A 720 -16.67 44.47 -24.83
C PRO A 720 -16.81 45.28 -23.52
N PHE A 721 -16.89 44.60 -22.37
CA PHE A 721 -16.99 45.24 -21.06
C PHE A 721 -15.61 45.58 -20.44
N TYR A 722 -14.52 45.08 -21.04
CA TYR A 722 -13.15 45.36 -20.61
C TYR A 722 -12.42 46.22 -21.65
N PRO A 723 -12.23 47.53 -21.39
CA PRO A 723 -11.59 48.42 -22.36
C PRO A 723 -10.09 48.13 -22.55
N ASN A 724 -9.43 47.48 -21.59
CA ASN A 724 -8.04 47.03 -21.65
C ASN A 724 -7.87 45.69 -20.90
N PRO A 725 -6.91 44.84 -21.28
CA PRO A 725 -6.50 43.70 -20.45
C PRO A 725 -6.00 44.13 -19.06
N PRO A 726 -6.05 43.23 -18.05
CA PRO A 726 -6.52 41.84 -18.10
C PRO A 726 -8.04 41.69 -18.10
N ILE A 727 -8.53 40.59 -18.68
CA ILE A 727 -9.96 40.22 -18.68
C ILE A 727 -10.20 39.17 -17.60
N PHE A 728 -11.06 39.46 -16.63
CA PHE A 728 -11.31 38.58 -15.47
C PHE A 728 -12.54 37.69 -15.61
N THR A 729 -13.32 37.91 -16.66
CA THR A 729 -14.64 37.29 -16.83
C THR A 729 -14.75 36.63 -18.20
N TYR A 730 -15.37 35.46 -18.22
CA TYR A 730 -15.75 34.75 -19.44
C TYR A 730 -17.26 34.82 -19.64
N GLY A 731 -17.69 35.36 -20.77
CA GLY A 731 -19.09 35.53 -21.12
C GLY A 731 -19.57 34.46 -22.11
N LEU A 732 -20.63 33.76 -21.74
CA LEU A 732 -21.38 32.82 -22.55
C LEU A 732 -22.66 33.49 -23.04
N ALA A 733 -22.80 33.69 -24.35
CA ALA A 733 -23.96 34.38 -24.91
C ALA A 733 -24.37 33.91 -26.32
N ASP A 734 -23.56 33.12 -27.03
CA ASP A 734 -23.88 32.66 -28.39
C ASP A 734 -24.90 31.50 -28.37
N PRO A 735 -26.13 31.68 -28.90
CA PRO A 735 -27.14 30.63 -28.92
C PRO A 735 -26.76 29.38 -29.73
N SER A 736 -25.81 29.49 -30.65
CA SER A 736 -25.40 28.38 -31.52
C SER A 736 -24.38 27.44 -30.87
N SER A 737 -23.67 27.90 -29.83
CA SER A 737 -22.53 27.17 -29.27
C SER A 737 -22.38 27.22 -27.74
N GLN A 738 -23.00 28.19 -27.06
CA GLN A 738 -22.76 28.49 -25.64
C GLN A 738 -24.03 28.51 -24.77
N VAL A 739 -25.21 28.35 -25.36
CA VAL A 739 -26.50 28.40 -24.65
C VAL A 739 -27.20 27.05 -24.77
N LEU A 740 -27.83 26.61 -23.68
CA LEU A 740 -28.58 25.36 -23.66
C LEU A 740 -29.57 25.24 -24.86
N PRO A 741 -29.68 24.05 -25.47
CA PRO A 741 -29.14 22.76 -25.01
C PRO A 741 -27.68 22.48 -25.42
N VAL A 742 -27.00 23.41 -26.09
CA VAL A 742 -25.64 23.20 -26.58
C VAL A 742 -24.63 23.61 -25.51
N PHE A 743 -23.63 22.77 -25.30
CA PHE A 743 -22.51 23.05 -24.39
C PHE A 743 -21.26 23.40 -25.18
N GLU A 744 -20.66 24.53 -24.84
CA GLU A 744 -19.32 24.84 -25.28
C GLU A 744 -18.33 23.93 -24.53
N LYS A 745 -17.42 23.31 -25.27
CA LYS A 745 -16.34 22.48 -24.74
C LYS A 745 -15.02 23.21 -24.99
N ARG A 746 -14.44 23.75 -23.93
CA ARG A 746 -13.33 24.72 -23.98
C ARG A 746 -12.19 24.28 -23.07
N SER A 747 -10.97 24.64 -23.43
CA SER A 747 -9.82 24.62 -22.53
C SER A 747 -9.40 26.04 -22.14
N PHE A 748 -8.97 26.19 -20.89
CA PHE A 748 -8.45 27.43 -20.30
C PHE A 748 -7.03 27.17 -19.77
N PRO A 749 -5.98 27.66 -20.45
CA PRO A 749 -4.59 27.47 -20.01
C PRO A 749 -4.32 28.11 -18.64
N LEU A 750 -3.95 27.31 -17.64
CA LEU A 750 -3.72 27.71 -16.24
C LEU A 750 -2.39 28.44 -16.01
N ILE A 751 -1.57 28.70 -17.04
CA ILE A 751 -0.27 29.38 -16.94
C ILE A 751 -0.12 30.36 -18.11
N PRO A 752 0.44 31.56 -17.91
CA PRO A 752 0.45 32.58 -18.96
C PRO A 752 1.43 32.30 -20.10
N ILE A 753 0.92 32.50 -21.31
CA ILE A 753 1.64 32.63 -22.57
C ILE A 753 2.33 34.00 -22.61
N ASN A 754 3.50 34.18 -22.00
CA ASN A 754 4.41 35.35 -22.16
C ASN A 754 3.84 36.80 -22.23
N GLN A 755 2.55 37.06 -21.96
CA GLN A 755 1.91 38.39 -22.06
C GLN A 755 0.71 38.63 -21.11
N PHE A 756 0.24 37.67 -20.31
CA PHE A 756 -0.92 37.91 -19.42
C PHE A 756 -0.74 37.27 -18.05
N GLY A 757 0.12 37.85 -17.21
CA GLY A 757 0.50 37.30 -15.90
C GLY A 757 -0.69 36.92 -15.01
N ALA A 758 -0.86 35.62 -14.78
CA ALA A 758 -1.71 35.11 -13.72
C ALA A 758 -1.14 35.55 -12.36
N GLY A 759 -1.98 36.08 -11.46
CA GLY A 759 -1.55 36.46 -10.11
C GLY A 759 -1.55 35.31 -9.10
N TYR A 760 -2.00 34.11 -9.48
CA TYR A 760 -2.22 32.98 -8.57
C TYR A 760 -1.06 31.99 -8.57
N THR A 761 -0.98 31.18 -7.52
CA THR A 761 -0.01 30.09 -7.38
C THR A 761 -0.76 28.77 -7.29
N LEU A 762 -0.36 27.80 -8.12
CA LEU A 762 -0.81 26.42 -8.02
C LEU A 762 0.04 25.68 -6.97
N PHE A 763 -0.63 24.94 -6.10
CA PHE A 763 0.01 24.02 -5.17
C PHE A 763 0.36 22.70 -5.88
N PHE A 764 1.42 22.03 -5.40
CA PHE A 764 1.91 20.76 -5.94
C PHE A 764 2.38 19.85 -4.80
N GLY A 765 2.84 18.64 -5.11
CA GLY A 765 3.19 17.62 -4.12
C GLY A 765 1.97 16.94 -3.51
N GLY A 766 0.82 16.99 -4.19
CA GLY A 766 -0.45 16.39 -3.78
C GLY A 766 -1.33 17.26 -2.86
N ASP A 767 -0.94 18.50 -2.58
CA ASP A 767 -1.82 19.46 -1.91
C ASP A 767 -3.01 19.84 -2.82
N GLU A 768 -4.17 20.12 -2.22
CA GLU A 768 -5.39 20.46 -2.95
C GLU A 768 -5.37 21.89 -3.47
N ASN A 769 -5.59 22.05 -4.77
CA ASN A 769 -5.92 23.32 -5.40
C ASN A 769 -7.43 23.46 -5.50
N MET A 770 -7.95 24.63 -5.12
CA MET A 770 -9.36 24.95 -5.29
C MET A 770 -9.57 25.86 -6.50
N PHE A 771 -10.28 25.35 -7.49
CA PHE A 771 -10.74 26.10 -8.67
C PHE A 771 -12.21 26.46 -8.47
N GLN A 772 -12.47 27.73 -8.25
CA GLN A 772 -13.81 28.24 -8.01
C GLN A 772 -14.36 28.93 -9.25
N LEU A 773 -15.45 28.39 -9.80
CA LEU A 773 -16.26 29.01 -10.83
C LEU A 773 -17.42 29.76 -10.17
N LYS A 774 -17.46 31.06 -10.37
CA LYS A 774 -18.45 31.95 -9.74
C LYS A 774 -19.03 32.89 -10.78
N LEU A 775 -20.32 33.21 -10.67
CA LEU A 775 -20.92 34.23 -11.50
C LEU A 775 -20.34 35.62 -11.16
N ASP A 776 -19.95 36.36 -12.19
CA ASP A 776 -19.52 37.75 -12.06
C ASP A 776 -20.75 38.65 -11.94
N ASN A 777 -20.85 39.37 -10.82
CA ASN A 777 -21.93 40.31 -10.53
C ASN A 777 -21.63 41.74 -11.00
N THR A 778 -20.40 42.03 -11.45
CA THR A 778 -20.00 43.36 -11.93
C THR A 778 -20.48 43.62 -13.36
N ILE A 779 -20.71 42.56 -14.13
CA ILE A 779 -21.21 42.59 -15.51
C ILE A 779 -22.65 42.05 -15.54
N ALA A 780 -23.63 42.92 -15.76
CA ALA A 780 -25.05 42.58 -15.75
C ALA A 780 -25.78 43.09 -17.00
N PRO A 781 -25.60 42.45 -18.18
CA PRO A 781 -26.40 42.74 -19.35
C PRO A 781 -27.85 42.21 -19.20
N PRO A 782 -28.80 42.72 -20.01
CA PRO A 782 -30.15 42.20 -20.05
C PRO A 782 -30.16 40.70 -20.38
N GLY A 783 -30.93 39.90 -19.61
CA GLY A 783 -31.04 38.45 -19.84
C GLY A 783 -29.92 37.62 -19.19
N ARG A 784 -29.28 38.09 -18.11
CA ARG A 784 -28.35 37.30 -17.30
C ARG A 784 -29.06 36.09 -16.65
N GLY A 785 -28.44 34.93 -16.71
CA GLY A 785 -28.95 33.66 -16.18
C GLY A 785 -27.90 32.85 -15.43
N PRO A 786 -28.32 31.71 -14.86
CA PRO A 786 -27.40 30.79 -14.20
C PRO A 786 -26.39 30.19 -15.18
N TYR A 787 -25.23 29.82 -14.66
CA TYR A 787 -24.18 29.10 -15.39
C TYR A 787 -24.38 27.60 -15.20
N MET A 788 -24.29 26.84 -16.29
CA MET A 788 -24.49 25.40 -16.32
C MET A 788 -23.17 24.72 -16.63
N LEU A 789 -22.71 23.86 -15.73
CA LEU A 789 -21.48 23.08 -15.87
C LEU A 789 -21.82 21.60 -16.03
N SER A 790 -21.36 20.98 -17.12
CA SER A 790 -21.54 19.55 -17.39
C SER A 790 -20.31 18.74 -16.97
N ARG A 791 -19.12 19.16 -17.39
CA ARG A 791 -17.86 18.45 -17.13
C ARG A 791 -16.76 19.44 -16.81
N ILE A 792 -15.84 19.05 -15.95
CA ILE A 792 -14.64 19.81 -15.63
C ILE A 792 -13.50 18.85 -15.31
N THR A 793 -12.30 19.16 -15.78
CA THR A 793 -11.08 18.47 -15.39
C THR A 793 -9.86 19.34 -15.69
N ALA A 794 -8.69 18.96 -15.22
CA ALA A 794 -7.42 19.61 -15.58
C ALA A 794 -6.45 18.60 -16.19
N MET A 795 -5.73 19.00 -17.24
CA MET A 795 -4.73 18.17 -17.92
C MET A 795 -3.54 19.00 -18.41
N PRO A 796 -2.32 18.43 -18.50
CA PRO A 796 -1.94 17.11 -17.98
C PRO A 796 -2.07 17.02 -16.45
N MET A 797 -2.27 15.82 -15.93
CA MET A 797 -2.27 15.54 -14.50
C MET A 797 -1.74 14.13 -14.20
N ASP A 798 -1.10 13.96 -13.04
CA ASP A 798 -0.74 12.66 -12.48
C ASP A 798 -1.62 12.31 -11.27
N VAL A 799 -1.98 11.04 -11.14
CA VAL A 799 -2.58 10.46 -9.94
C VAL A 799 -1.62 9.42 -9.38
N GLU A 800 -0.85 9.82 -8.38
CA GLU A 800 0.05 8.94 -7.66
C GLU A 800 -0.60 8.38 -6.39
N ILE A 801 -0.60 7.06 -6.23
CA ILE A 801 -1.12 6.37 -5.05
C ILE A 801 0.04 5.67 -4.35
N ASN A 802 0.58 6.31 -3.31
CA ASN A 802 1.68 5.79 -2.51
C ASN A 802 1.15 4.95 -1.32
N ALA A 803 0.59 3.78 -1.59
CA ALA A 803 0.02 2.94 -0.56
C ALA A 803 0.07 1.44 -0.90
N VAL A 804 0.05 0.62 0.14
CA VAL A 804 -0.29 -0.80 0.01
C VAL A 804 -1.82 -0.94 0.03
N LEU A 805 -2.38 -1.56 -1.00
CA LEU A 805 -3.81 -1.78 -1.17
C LEU A 805 -4.14 -3.24 -0.90
N TYR A 806 -5.06 -3.49 0.03
CA TYR A 806 -5.50 -4.85 0.37
C TYR A 806 -7.02 -4.97 0.38
N ALA A 807 -7.58 -5.86 -0.43
CA ALA A 807 -8.99 -6.24 -0.44
C ALA A 807 -9.13 -7.70 0.01
N GLN A 808 -9.66 -7.95 1.22
CA GLN A 808 -9.67 -9.30 1.79
C GLN A 808 -10.63 -10.26 1.07
N ASN A 809 -11.89 -9.85 0.89
CA ASN A 809 -12.94 -10.70 0.33
C ASN A 809 -13.29 -10.35 -1.13
N GLY A 810 -13.02 -9.11 -1.55
CA GLY A 810 -13.33 -8.60 -2.88
C GLY A 810 -12.09 -8.30 -3.72
N SER A 811 -12.15 -7.21 -4.47
CA SER A 811 -11.21 -6.90 -5.54
C SER A 811 -10.65 -5.48 -5.48
N PHE A 812 -9.53 -5.28 -6.17
CA PHE A 812 -9.19 -3.97 -6.70
C PHE A 812 -10.09 -3.67 -7.90
N PHE A 813 -10.77 -2.52 -7.87
CA PHE A 813 -11.72 -2.13 -8.92
C PHE A 813 -11.47 -0.69 -9.35
N VAL A 814 -11.72 -0.36 -10.61
CA VAL A 814 -11.65 1.02 -11.11
C VAL A 814 -13.04 1.41 -11.60
N ILE A 815 -13.61 2.49 -11.06
CA ILE A 815 -14.87 3.03 -11.59
C ILE A 815 -14.54 3.72 -12.93
N PRO A 816 -15.09 3.26 -14.07
CA PRO A 816 -14.73 3.79 -15.38
C PRO A 816 -15.19 5.25 -15.58
N GLY A 817 -16.32 5.64 -14.99
CA GLY A 817 -16.92 6.95 -15.25
C GLY A 817 -17.62 7.06 -16.60
N LEU A 818 -18.19 8.22 -16.88
CA LEU A 818 -18.68 8.57 -18.22
C LEU A 818 -17.54 9.06 -19.11
N TRP A 819 -17.73 9.01 -20.43
CA TRP A 819 -16.81 9.69 -21.34
C TRP A 819 -16.82 11.20 -21.08
N PHE A 820 -15.64 11.82 -21.10
CA PHE A 820 -15.52 13.26 -20.82
C PHE A 820 -16.17 14.12 -21.91
N ASN A 821 -16.07 13.69 -23.17
CA ASN A 821 -16.88 14.22 -24.25
C ASN A 821 -18.10 13.32 -24.45
N PRO A 822 -19.31 13.76 -24.12
CA PRO A 822 -20.51 12.94 -24.25
C PRO A 822 -21.13 12.95 -25.65
N ASN A 823 -20.57 13.70 -26.62
CA ASN A 823 -21.15 13.81 -27.96
C ASN A 823 -20.62 12.72 -28.91
N PRO A 824 -21.37 11.66 -29.22
CA PRO A 824 -20.91 10.57 -30.08
C PRO A 824 -20.66 10.97 -31.54
N ASN A 825 -21.07 12.17 -31.95
CA ASN A 825 -20.78 12.70 -33.30
C ASN A 825 -19.43 13.42 -33.37
N ASP A 826 -18.88 13.89 -32.25
CA ASP A 826 -17.56 14.52 -32.19
C ASP A 826 -16.48 13.45 -32.07
N ARG A 827 -16.17 12.83 -33.21
CA ARG A 827 -15.16 11.79 -33.38
C ARG A 827 -14.08 12.25 -34.35
N ARG A 828 -12.88 11.67 -34.20
CA ARG A 828 -11.71 12.02 -35.02
C ARG A 828 -11.91 11.74 -36.52
N ASP A 829 -12.65 10.69 -36.88
CA ASP A 829 -13.00 10.38 -38.27
C ASP A 829 -13.96 11.42 -38.87
N ALA A 830 -14.97 11.83 -38.10
CA ALA A 830 -15.92 12.88 -38.52
C ALA A 830 -15.22 14.23 -38.72
N PHE A 831 -14.26 14.55 -37.83
CA PHE A 831 -13.48 15.78 -37.90
C PHE A 831 -12.64 15.92 -39.18
N GLN A 832 -12.16 14.82 -39.78
CA GLN A 832 -11.38 14.91 -41.04
C GLN A 832 -12.13 15.60 -42.19
N THR A 833 -13.46 15.54 -42.14
CA THR A 833 -14.35 16.15 -43.15
C THR A 833 -15.00 17.46 -42.67
N ALA A 834 -14.75 17.85 -41.42
CA ALA A 834 -15.27 19.08 -40.84
C ALA A 834 -14.49 20.31 -41.31
N ILE A 835 -15.18 21.43 -41.50
CA ILE A 835 -14.54 22.71 -41.85
C ILE A 835 -13.79 23.28 -40.63
N ASP A 836 -14.45 23.22 -39.47
CA ASP A 836 -13.91 23.65 -38.18
C ASP A 836 -14.63 22.87 -37.06
N ARG A 837 -13.87 22.37 -36.09
CA ARG A 837 -14.41 21.52 -35.00
C ARG A 837 -15.39 22.28 -34.12
N PHE A 838 -15.09 23.55 -33.84
CA PHE A 838 -15.91 24.35 -32.94
C PHE A 838 -17.26 24.67 -33.56
N SER A 839 -17.30 25.09 -34.83
CA SER A 839 -18.54 25.38 -35.54
C SER A 839 -19.49 24.19 -35.65
N GLN A 840 -18.96 22.97 -35.74
CA GLN A 840 -19.76 21.76 -35.95
C GLN A 840 -20.12 21.03 -34.66
N PHE A 841 -19.24 21.05 -33.65
CA PHE A 841 -19.36 20.24 -32.44
C PHE A 841 -19.27 21.04 -31.14
N SER A 842 -19.15 22.37 -31.24
CA SER A 842 -18.94 23.32 -30.12
C SER A 842 -17.73 22.94 -29.26
N ALA A 843 -16.73 22.29 -29.87
CA ALA A 843 -15.54 21.80 -29.21
C ALA A 843 -14.29 22.49 -29.70
N SER A 844 -13.44 22.95 -28.78
CA SER A 844 -12.11 23.42 -29.13
C SER A 844 -11.22 22.27 -29.63
N THR A 845 -10.19 22.61 -30.39
CA THR A 845 -9.29 21.64 -31.04
C THR A 845 -8.67 20.66 -30.06
N GLU A 846 -8.26 21.14 -28.89
CA GLU A 846 -7.59 20.38 -27.83
C GLU A 846 -8.53 19.53 -26.97
N TYR A 847 -9.84 19.78 -27.01
CA TYR A 847 -10.80 19.03 -26.20
C TYR A 847 -10.83 17.55 -26.61
N PRO A 848 -10.90 16.55 -25.71
CA PRO A 848 -10.92 15.14 -26.09
C PRO A 848 -12.07 14.78 -27.05
N PHE A 849 -11.85 13.89 -28.01
CA PHE A 849 -12.96 13.34 -28.82
C PHE A 849 -13.83 12.39 -27.98
N TYR A 850 -15.02 12.06 -28.48
CA TYR A 850 -15.79 10.97 -27.90
C TYR A 850 -15.04 9.64 -28.04
N GLY A 851 -14.91 8.91 -26.93
CA GLY A 851 -14.15 7.66 -26.88
C GLY A 851 -12.64 7.84 -26.65
N ASP A 852 -12.13 9.09 -26.62
CA ASP A 852 -10.74 9.35 -26.25
C ASP A 852 -10.66 9.49 -24.71
N PRO A 853 -9.73 8.78 -24.05
CA PRO A 853 -9.51 8.93 -22.62
C PRO A 853 -8.74 10.23 -22.30
N LEU A 854 -8.74 10.61 -21.02
CA LEU A 854 -8.09 11.82 -20.55
C LEU A 854 -6.59 11.59 -20.35
N ASP A 855 -5.81 12.65 -20.53
CA ASP A 855 -4.38 12.65 -20.21
C ASP A 855 -4.15 12.81 -18.70
N ILE A 856 -4.50 11.74 -17.98
CA ILE A 856 -4.34 11.61 -16.55
C ILE A 856 -3.63 10.31 -16.28
N LYS A 857 -2.34 10.39 -15.91
CA LYS A 857 -1.50 9.22 -15.65
C LYS A 857 -1.81 8.61 -14.28
N VAL A 858 -2.12 7.33 -14.19
CA VAL A 858 -2.39 6.66 -12.91
C VAL A 858 -1.24 5.75 -12.52
N THR A 859 -0.57 6.06 -11.40
CA THR A 859 0.55 5.26 -10.90
C THR A 859 0.30 4.82 -9.46
N ILE A 860 0.30 3.51 -9.23
CA ILE A 860 0.31 2.92 -7.88
C ILE A 860 1.76 2.62 -7.52
N ASN A 861 2.30 3.32 -6.52
CA ASN A 861 3.62 3.08 -5.95
C ASN A 861 3.44 2.35 -4.61
N GLY A 862 3.46 1.02 -4.65
CA GLY A 862 3.14 0.19 -3.50
C GLY A 862 2.88 -1.25 -3.91
N SER A 863 1.80 -1.84 -3.42
CA SER A 863 1.36 -3.17 -3.81
C SER A 863 -0.17 -3.26 -3.84
N VAL A 864 -0.69 -4.20 -4.60
CA VAL A 864 -2.11 -4.53 -4.69
C VAL A 864 -2.26 -5.99 -4.33
N SER A 865 -3.02 -6.30 -3.29
CA SER A 865 -3.48 -7.66 -3.04
C SER A 865 -4.99 -7.73 -2.90
N GLU A 866 -5.57 -8.75 -3.50
CA GLU A 866 -7.02 -8.91 -3.60
C GLU A 866 -7.43 -10.37 -3.48
N ASN A 867 -8.70 -10.65 -3.16
CA ASN A 867 -9.22 -12.02 -3.14
C ASN A 867 -9.15 -12.63 -4.52
N PHE A 868 -9.85 -11.99 -5.45
CA PHE A 868 -10.00 -12.44 -6.81
C PHE A 868 -10.28 -11.20 -7.68
N PRO A 869 -9.53 -10.97 -8.77
CA PRO A 869 -9.80 -9.83 -9.64
C PRO A 869 -11.18 -9.96 -10.30
N PRO A 870 -11.79 -8.86 -10.76
CA PRO A 870 -13.04 -8.92 -11.50
C PRO A 870 -12.84 -9.68 -12.81
N MET A 871 -13.93 -10.21 -13.39
CA MET A 871 -13.84 -10.91 -14.68
C MET A 871 -13.29 -9.99 -15.76
N MET A 872 -12.59 -10.54 -16.76
CA MET A 872 -11.95 -9.71 -17.78
C MET A 872 -12.93 -8.76 -18.50
N GLY A 873 -14.19 -9.16 -18.73
CA GLY A 873 -15.20 -8.29 -19.34
C GLY A 873 -15.62 -7.09 -18.47
N ASP A 874 -15.45 -7.16 -17.15
CA ASP A 874 -15.60 -6.00 -16.27
C ASP A 874 -14.34 -5.14 -16.31
N GLN A 875 -13.16 -5.77 -16.32
CA GLN A 875 -11.87 -5.07 -16.41
C GLN A 875 -11.76 -4.25 -17.70
N GLU A 876 -12.20 -4.82 -18.83
CA GLU A 876 -12.21 -4.20 -20.14
C GLU A 876 -12.92 -2.84 -20.13
N LYS A 877 -14.05 -2.71 -19.43
CA LYS A 877 -14.83 -1.45 -19.37
C LYS A 877 -14.07 -0.27 -18.80
N TRP A 878 -13.18 -0.49 -17.82
CA TRP A 878 -12.34 0.58 -17.30
C TRP A 878 -11.01 0.67 -18.02
N LEU A 879 -10.46 -0.44 -18.52
CA LEU A 879 -9.22 -0.42 -19.31
C LEU A 879 -9.41 0.32 -20.65
N GLU A 880 -10.60 0.29 -21.23
CA GLU A 880 -10.96 1.09 -22.41
C GLU A 880 -10.77 2.61 -22.16
N LYS A 881 -10.93 3.07 -20.90
CA LYS A 881 -10.85 4.49 -20.52
C LYS A 881 -9.58 4.87 -19.75
N TRP A 882 -8.99 3.94 -19.02
CA TRP A 882 -7.89 4.19 -18.08
C TRP A 882 -6.68 3.29 -18.33
N GLY A 883 -6.74 2.40 -19.31
CA GLY A 883 -5.62 1.53 -19.70
C GLY A 883 -4.61 2.20 -20.63
N TRP A 884 -5.01 3.28 -21.33
CA TRP A 884 -4.19 3.96 -22.32
C TRP A 884 -4.47 5.47 -22.38
N ILE A 885 -3.56 6.22 -23.01
CA ILE A 885 -3.68 7.66 -23.30
C ILE A 885 -3.32 7.91 -24.78
N PRO A 886 -4.12 8.67 -25.56
CA PRO A 886 -3.74 9.16 -26.87
C PRO A 886 -2.48 10.01 -26.80
N ALA A 887 -1.56 9.85 -27.74
CA ALA A 887 -0.33 10.63 -27.75
C ALA A 887 -0.54 12.14 -28.04
N GLU A 888 -1.72 12.54 -28.53
CA GLU A 888 -2.07 13.91 -28.94
C GLU A 888 -3.40 14.35 -28.33
N TYR A 889 -3.49 15.62 -27.90
CA TYR A 889 -4.73 16.22 -27.40
C TYR A 889 -5.71 16.56 -28.52
N GLY A 890 -6.86 15.88 -28.54
CA GLY A 890 -7.92 16.15 -29.49
C GLY A 890 -7.38 16.16 -30.93
N ALA A 891 -7.56 17.28 -31.63
CA ALA A 891 -7.02 17.58 -32.95
C ALA A 891 -6.16 18.87 -32.95
N SER A 892 -5.44 19.10 -31.85
CA SER A 892 -4.64 20.31 -31.66
C SER A 892 -3.21 20.25 -32.19
N ASP A 893 -2.74 19.08 -32.64
CA ASP A 893 -1.33 18.80 -32.93
C ASP A 893 -0.40 18.91 -31.68
N GLU A 894 -0.94 19.06 -30.48
CA GLU A 894 -0.19 19.09 -29.22
C GLU A 894 -0.04 17.68 -28.63
N TYR A 895 1.20 17.25 -28.38
CA TYR A 895 1.51 15.94 -27.81
C TYR A 895 1.46 15.96 -26.27
N ILE A 896 1.18 14.80 -25.68
CA ILE A 896 1.22 14.60 -24.22
C ILE A 896 2.65 14.78 -23.65
N PRO A 897 2.79 15.00 -22.33
CA PRO A 897 4.10 15.13 -21.68
C PRO A 897 4.99 13.91 -21.80
N ASP A 898 6.31 14.15 -21.88
CA ASP A 898 7.33 13.09 -21.87
C ASP A 898 7.28 12.23 -20.60
N GLN A 899 6.82 12.82 -19.48
CA GLN A 899 6.60 12.14 -18.20
C GLN A 899 5.51 11.05 -18.28
N HIS A 900 4.59 11.16 -19.25
CA HIS A 900 3.52 10.19 -19.47
C HIS A 900 3.95 9.07 -20.45
N TYR A 901 5.07 9.23 -21.15
CA TYR A 901 5.66 8.14 -21.93
C TYR A 901 6.44 7.18 -21.01
N PRO A 902 6.17 5.87 -21.06
CA PRO A 902 7.04 4.91 -20.42
C PRO A 902 8.41 4.91 -21.13
N ARG A 903 9.48 4.99 -20.33
CA ARG A 903 10.85 5.11 -20.82
C ARG A 903 11.60 3.79 -20.70
N GLY A 904 12.15 3.31 -21.81
CA GLY A 904 13.02 2.15 -22.01
C GLY A 904 14.33 2.12 -21.23
N GLY A 905 14.98 0.94 -21.22
CA GLY A 905 16.36 0.80 -20.74
C GLY A 905 17.26 1.73 -21.56
N GLY A 906 17.93 2.69 -20.90
CA GLY A 906 18.65 3.79 -21.56
C GLY A 906 17.86 5.10 -21.67
N GLY A 907 16.66 5.20 -21.07
CA GLY A 907 15.91 6.45 -20.90
C GLY A 907 15.11 6.92 -22.12
N GLN A 908 15.07 6.13 -23.20
CA GLN A 908 14.38 6.44 -24.46
C GLN A 908 12.90 6.00 -24.41
N PRO A 909 11.95 6.77 -24.98
CA PRO A 909 10.54 6.35 -25.06
C PRO A 909 10.39 5.03 -25.82
N GLN A 910 9.62 4.10 -25.26
CA GLN A 910 9.46 2.76 -25.85
C GLN A 910 8.28 2.62 -26.80
N TYR A 911 7.32 3.55 -26.75
CA TYR A 911 6.03 3.39 -27.41
C TYR A 911 5.84 4.41 -28.52
N THR A 912 4.99 4.02 -29.47
CA THR A 912 4.70 4.77 -30.70
C THR A 912 4.16 6.17 -30.42
N ASN A 913 4.28 7.09 -31.38
CA ASN A 913 3.65 8.42 -31.34
C ASN A 913 2.10 8.40 -31.43
N ARG A 914 1.42 7.29 -31.13
CA ARG A 914 -0.04 7.14 -31.29
C ARG A 914 -0.78 7.04 -29.95
N PHE A 915 -0.34 6.16 -29.07
CA PHE A 915 -0.90 5.97 -27.73
C PHE A 915 0.12 5.32 -26.80
N VAL A 916 -0.08 5.50 -25.50
CA VAL A 916 0.78 4.96 -24.42
C VAL A 916 -0.05 4.26 -23.34
N PRO A 917 0.51 3.31 -22.57
CA PRO A 917 -0.12 2.74 -21.37
C PRO A 917 -0.39 3.82 -20.30
N ASN A 918 -1.43 3.67 -19.48
CA ASN A 918 -1.83 4.67 -18.48
C ASN A 918 -1.82 4.16 -17.02
N LEU A 919 -2.29 2.93 -16.76
CA LEU A 919 -2.38 2.39 -15.40
C LEU A 919 -1.12 1.57 -15.05
N PHE A 920 -0.30 2.09 -14.13
CA PHE A 920 0.96 1.48 -13.72
C PHE A 920 0.92 0.95 -12.28
N LEU A 921 1.54 -0.21 -12.07
CA LEU A 921 1.82 -0.76 -10.74
C LEU A 921 3.33 -0.89 -10.53
N ASN A 922 3.88 0.04 -9.77
CA ASN A 922 5.28 0.06 -9.37
C ASN A 922 5.41 -0.47 -7.94
N TYR A 923 6.32 -1.42 -7.76
CA TYR A 923 6.59 -1.96 -6.44
C TYR A 923 7.47 -1.01 -5.64
N ASP A 924 6.97 -0.52 -4.51
CA ASP A 924 7.74 0.40 -3.68
C ASP A 924 8.91 -0.33 -2.98
N PRO A 925 10.17 0.06 -3.23
CA PRO A 925 11.35 -0.56 -2.62
C PRO A 925 11.32 -0.56 -1.08
N LEU A 926 10.63 0.41 -0.47
CA LEU A 926 10.48 0.51 0.99
C LEU A 926 9.68 -0.66 1.58
N LEU A 927 8.80 -1.30 0.82
CA LEU A 927 8.08 -2.50 1.27
C LEU A 927 9.03 -3.67 1.52
N MET A 928 10.14 -3.70 0.79
CA MET A 928 11.11 -4.78 0.80
C MET A 928 12.30 -4.50 1.72
N SER A 929 12.85 -3.29 1.68
CA SER A 929 13.99 -2.90 2.52
C SER A 929 13.58 -2.37 3.89
N GLY A 930 12.38 -1.79 4.02
CA GLY A 930 11.90 -1.12 5.24
C GLY A 930 12.84 -0.03 5.76
N ARG A 931 13.78 0.43 4.94
CA ARG A 931 14.73 1.48 5.23
C ARG A 931 14.30 2.77 4.55
N VAL A 932 14.82 3.86 5.09
CA VAL A 932 14.52 5.20 4.61
C VAL A 932 14.78 5.31 3.11
N GLY A 933 13.77 5.74 2.37
CA GLY A 933 13.85 5.95 0.92
C GLY A 933 13.89 4.67 0.10
N GLY A 934 13.59 3.51 0.70
CA GLY A 934 13.67 2.23 0.02
C GLY A 934 15.11 1.74 -0.18
N SER A 935 16.10 2.39 0.44
CA SER A 935 17.51 2.03 0.29
C SER A 935 17.81 0.62 0.81
N PHE A 936 18.73 -0.05 0.14
CA PHE A 936 19.24 -1.35 0.55
C PHE A 936 20.58 -1.28 1.29
N SER A 937 21.09 -0.08 1.56
CA SER A 937 22.32 0.11 2.33
C SER A 937 22.11 -0.32 3.79
N PRO A 938 22.98 -1.19 4.35
CA PRO A 938 22.92 -1.56 5.77
C PRO A 938 23.04 -0.37 6.74
N ASN A 939 23.66 0.72 6.29
CA ASN A 939 23.90 1.93 7.08
C ASN A 939 22.67 2.85 7.17
N ASP A 940 21.69 2.71 6.27
CA ASP A 940 20.52 3.58 6.27
C ASP A 940 19.52 3.11 7.33
N PRO A 941 18.96 4.01 8.16
CA PRO A 941 18.08 3.61 9.26
C PRO A 941 16.80 2.96 8.73
N TYR A 942 16.22 2.07 9.56
CA TYR A 942 14.87 1.58 9.32
C TYR A 942 13.85 2.71 9.44
N VAL A 943 12.76 2.62 8.66
CA VAL A 943 11.63 3.55 8.75
C VAL A 943 10.96 3.43 10.12
N ARG A 944 10.80 2.19 10.61
CA ARG A 944 10.19 1.87 11.89
C ARG A 944 11.05 0.89 12.69
N THR A 945 11.22 1.20 13.97
CA THR A 945 11.82 0.31 14.96
C THR A 945 10.97 0.29 16.22
N ASP A 946 11.09 -0.76 17.01
CA ASP A 946 10.54 -0.76 18.36
C ASP A 946 11.43 0.01 19.35
N LEU A 947 11.01 0.05 20.63
CA LEU A 947 11.75 0.71 21.72
C LEU A 947 13.15 0.12 21.98
N PHE A 948 13.47 -1.05 21.41
CA PHE A 948 14.77 -1.72 21.55
C PHE A 948 15.59 -1.69 20.25
N GLY A 949 15.16 -0.90 19.25
CA GLY A 949 15.87 -0.75 17.98
C GLY A 949 15.66 -1.89 16.98
N ARG A 950 14.74 -2.84 17.25
CA ARG A 950 14.44 -3.95 16.33
C ARG A 950 13.58 -3.46 15.17
N SER A 951 13.86 -3.93 13.96
CA SER A 951 13.11 -3.57 12.76
C SER A 951 11.63 -4.02 12.83
N LEU A 952 10.75 -3.13 12.39
CA LEU A 952 9.33 -3.38 12.22
C LEU A 952 8.96 -3.23 10.74
N PRO A 953 7.85 -3.86 10.29
CA PRO A 953 7.28 -3.58 8.98
C PRO A 953 7.07 -2.08 8.77
N PRO A 954 7.16 -1.58 7.52
CA PRO A 954 7.09 -0.15 7.23
C PRO A 954 5.75 0.51 7.55
N MET A 955 4.67 -0.26 7.71
CA MET A 955 3.35 0.22 8.16
C MET A 955 2.95 -0.49 9.45
N PRO A 956 2.22 0.21 10.35
CA PRO A 956 1.87 -0.30 11.67
C PRO A 956 0.80 -1.39 11.64
N LYS A 957 0.89 -2.33 12.59
CA LYS A 957 -0.20 -3.27 12.96
C LYS A 957 -0.77 -4.17 11.85
N LEU A 958 -0.03 -4.39 10.77
CA LEU A 958 -0.50 -5.18 9.62
C LEU A 958 -0.93 -6.61 10.02
N PRO A 959 -1.96 -7.17 9.36
CA PRO A 959 -2.33 -8.57 9.52
C PRO A 959 -1.27 -9.51 8.93
N VAL A 960 -1.24 -10.75 9.42
CA VAL A 960 -0.35 -11.82 8.95
C VAL A 960 -1.19 -13.01 8.51
N GLY A 961 -0.64 -13.83 7.61
CA GLY A 961 -1.27 -15.03 7.08
C GLY A 961 -1.61 -16.06 8.15
N THR A 962 -2.56 -16.95 7.83
CA THR A 962 -3.15 -17.90 8.79
C THR A 962 -2.30 -19.16 9.03
N ARG A 963 -1.26 -19.39 8.23
CA ARG A 963 -0.32 -20.51 8.39
C ARG A 963 1.13 -20.05 8.54
N LEU A 964 1.89 -20.90 9.23
CA LEU A 964 3.34 -20.84 9.28
C LEU A 964 3.96 -21.69 8.18
N LEU A 965 4.97 -21.14 7.53
CA LEU A 965 5.89 -21.89 6.67
C LEU A 965 7.13 -22.25 7.50
N TYR A 966 7.38 -23.54 7.72
CA TYR A 966 8.54 -24.00 8.49
C TYR A 966 9.76 -24.18 7.58
N PHE A 967 10.93 -23.72 8.04
CA PHE A 967 12.22 -23.90 7.35
C PHE A 967 13.19 -24.61 8.29
N GLY A 968 13.63 -25.83 7.92
CA GLY A 968 14.47 -26.68 8.77
C GLY A 968 13.70 -27.26 9.97
N GLU A 969 14.04 -28.42 10.54
CA GLU A 969 15.35 -29.06 10.69
C GLU A 969 15.20 -30.60 10.82
N VAL A 970 16.10 -31.40 10.21
CA VAL A 970 16.45 -32.75 10.72
C VAL A 970 17.99 -32.80 10.83
N ASN A 971 18.48 -32.36 12.00
CA ASN A 971 19.86 -32.34 12.52
C ASN A 971 20.85 -31.26 12.00
N PRO A 972 21.52 -30.51 12.90
CA PRO A 972 22.91 -30.09 12.70
C PRO A 972 23.88 -31.26 12.76
#